data_AF-A0A1V6YQV0-F1
#
_entry.id   AF-A0A1V6YQV0-F1
#
_cell.length_a   1.000
_cell.length_b   1.000
_cell.length_c   1.000
_cell.angle_alpha   90.00
_cell.angle_beta   90.00
_cell.angle_gamma   90.00
#
_symmetry.space_group_name_H-M   'P 1'
#
loop_
_entity.id
_entity.type
_entity.pdbx_description
1 polymer ?
#
loop_
_entity_poly.entity_id
_entity_poly.type
_entity_poly.pdbx_seq_one_letter_code
_entity_poly.pdbx_strand_id
1 'polypeptide(L)'
;MATPFLISHDPSSPASDSGLSLKQIAYFGRVLIKVSSLAQAEQFLRQNFRALDVFVDATEISSAGDLVDILNAGAAKILINLDQLTTLSEEQSVPSSRLLVNALSDPELDTFQQWIAANAERSEASVCTAPSIVTVAAEKLKISSDSPRLFTTFGTQTVSEDAITQATKQGAIAVVPSQALTVERDVAGQISAAKLIASTAVTDQANGLYATSVTDERGACLGFVWSSDESIVEALRTGTGVYQSRKRGLWYKGQSSGDVQELIRIGFDCDADCLVFVVKQIGRGFCHLGTETCFGASSGLSRLQKTLDARKADAPAGSYTARLFNEPKLIDAKIMEEAEELCSAKTKEEVAFEAADLFYFALTKCTAAGVSLEDIERNLDLKSLKVKRRKGDAKGPWAEKAGLAKPESKPAPAPAPAPAPVEDRTSRIEMRRVVTASTTPQVVSEYLKRPSQKSNEAIVNLVKPIIQDVRDGGDAAVLKYTHKFEKATSLTSPVIHAPFPAELMKLSPDVQEAIDISIGNIDRFHSAQKGSNDALQMETMPGVVCSRFSRPIERVGLYIPGGTAVLPSTAMMLGVPAMVAGCNKIVLASPPRSDGSISPEIVYVAHKVGAESIVLAGGAQAVAAMAYGTESITKVDKILGPGNQFVTAAKMFVSNDTSAGVSIDMPAGPSEVLVIADKTAVPAFVASDLLSQAEHGVDSQVILIAVDLNEAELRAIEDEVDAQAKALPRMDIVRGSLAHSITFVVRDISEAMDLSNDYAPEHLILQVENPESIVKDVKNAGSVFIGAWTPESVGDYSAGVNHSLPTYGYAKQYSGVNLGSFLKHITSSNLTADGLLGLSKTVETLAAVEGLEAHKRAVSIRVAHMKKNQS
;
A
#
# COMPACT_ATOMS: atom_id res chain seq x y z
N MET A 1 19.94 -7.36 27.55
CA MET A 1 21.25 -7.49 26.89
C MET A 1 21.60 -6.16 26.26
N ALA A 2 22.68 -5.54 26.70
CA ALA A 2 23.15 -4.27 26.16
C ALA A 2 24.59 -4.44 25.66
N THR A 3 24.87 -3.89 24.47
CA THR A 3 26.23 -3.69 23.99
C THR A 3 26.71 -2.32 24.45
N PRO A 4 28.00 -2.14 24.78
CA PRO A 4 28.52 -0.85 25.25
C PRO A 4 28.60 0.21 24.13
N PHE A 5 28.25 -0.16 22.90
CA PHE A 5 28.23 0.69 21.72
C PHE A 5 27.00 0.40 20.86
N LEU A 6 26.65 1.34 19.99
CA LEU A 6 25.61 1.24 18.96
C LEU A 6 26.28 1.36 17.58
N ILE A 7 26.05 0.40 16.69
CA ILE A 7 26.65 0.44 15.36
C ILE A 7 25.79 1.32 14.45
N SER A 8 26.38 2.29 13.75
CA SER A 8 25.71 3.02 12.67
C SER A 8 25.99 2.39 11.30
N HIS A 9 24.95 2.32 10.47
CA HIS A 9 25.00 1.74 9.14
C HIS A 9 24.24 2.62 8.16
N ASP A 10 24.84 2.92 7.00
CA ASP A 10 24.18 3.64 5.93
C ASP A 10 23.53 2.64 4.95
N PRO A 11 22.19 2.55 4.92
CA PRO A 11 21.47 1.62 4.05
C PRO A 11 21.56 1.99 2.56
N SER A 12 22.03 3.19 2.23
CA SER A 12 22.17 3.70 0.85
C SER A 12 23.56 3.41 0.26
N SER A 13 24.53 3.06 1.10
CA SER A 13 25.89 2.80 0.67
C SER A 13 25.96 1.43 -0.04
N PRO A 14 26.61 1.32 -1.21
CA PRO A 14 26.84 0.01 -1.85
C PRO A 14 27.59 -0.89 -0.87
N ALA A 15 27.29 -2.19 -0.87
CA ALA A 15 27.95 -3.16 0.00
C ALA A 15 29.48 -3.08 -0.20
N SER A 16 30.18 -2.35 0.67
CA SER A 16 31.63 -2.22 0.62
C SER A 16 32.25 -3.44 1.28
N ASP A 17 33.34 -3.97 0.71
CA ASP A 17 34.11 -5.06 1.31
C ASP A 17 34.81 -4.68 2.63
N SER A 18 34.74 -3.41 3.06
CA SER A 18 35.33 -2.91 4.30
C SER A 18 34.27 -2.68 5.40
N GLY A 19 34.43 -3.33 6.55
CA GLY A 19 33.60 -3.14 7.74
C GLY A 19 32.71 -4.34 8.09
N LEU A 20 31.79 -4.16 9.04
CA LEU A 20 30.80 -5.19 9.38
C LEU A 20 29.64 -5.21 8.40
N SER A 21 29.30 -6.40 7.90
CA SER A 21 28.06 -6.67 7.16
C SER A 21 26.83 -6.59 8.07
N LEU A 22 25.64 -6.39 7.52
CA LEU A 22 24.38 -6.42 8.29
C LEU A 22 24.20 -7.72 9.10
N LYS A 23 24.64 -8.87 8.56
CA LYS A 23 24.60 -10.15 9.28
C LYS A 23 25.50 -10.13 10.53
N GLN A 24 26.69 -9.53 10.42
CA GLN A 24 27.60 -9.38 11.56
C GLN A 24 27.12 -8.31 12.55
N ILE A 25 26.49 -7.23 12.07
CA ILE A 25 25.86 -6.21 12.93
C ILE A 25 24.74 -6.84 13.77
N ALA A 26 23.98 -7.79 13.22
CA ALA A 26 22.92 -8.52 13.95
C ALA A 26 23.43 -9.26 15.20
N TYR A 27 24.71 -9.66 15.25
CA TYR A 27 25.29 -10.26 16.45
C TYR A 27 25.25 -9.32 17.66
N PHE A 28 25.21 -8.00 17.46
CA PHE A 28 25.10 -7.01 18.52
C PHE A 28 23.62 -6.61 18.78
N GLY A 29 22.74 -6.98 17.85
CA GLY A 29 21.29 -6.90 17.93
C GLY A 29 20.69 -5.50 17.88
N ARG A 30 21.50 -4.44 17.71
CA ARG A 30 21.03 -3.06 17.55
C ARG A 30 21.79 -2.36 16.42
N VAL A 31 21.10 -1.52 15.68
CA VAL A 31 21.71 -0.70 14.62
C VAL A 31 21.07 0.68 14.59
N LEU A 32 21.86 1.73 14.32
CA LEU A 32 21.36 3.04 13.92
C LEU A 32 21.47 3.15 12.40
N ILE A 33 20.36 3.38 11.72
CA ILE A 33 20.36 3.70 10.29
C ILE A 33 20.02 5.16 10.07
N LYS A 34 20.61 5.77 9.06
CA LYS A 34 20.20 7.09 8.59
C LYS A 34 19.26 6.96 7.41
N VAL A 35 18.14 7.67 7.45
CA VAL A 35 17.13 7.65 6.39
C VAL A 35 16.72 9.06 5.99
N SER A 36 16.36 9.23 4.72
CA SER A 36 15.86 10.50 4.17
C SER A 36 14.36 10.49 3.84
N SER A 37 13.69 9.33 3.99
CA SER A 37 12.24 9.21 3.78
C SER A 37 11.58 8.11 4.63
N LEU A 38 10.27 8.22 4.87
CA LEU A 38 9.45 7.19 5.51
C LEU A 38 9.55 5.84 4.78
N ALA A 39 9.48 5.84 3.45
CA ALA A 39 9.53 4.63 2.65
C ALA A 39 10.85 3.85 2.84
N GLN A 40 11.99 4.55 2.92
CA GLN A 40 13.28 3.94 3.19
C GLN A 40 13.32 3.30 4.58
N ALA A 41 12.80 4.01 5.59
CA ALA A 41 12.70 3.49 6.95
C ALA A 41 11.81 2.23 7.01
N GLU A 42 10.61 2.29 6.46
CA GLU A 42 9.66 1.17 6.43
C GLU A 42 10.23 -0.05 5.70
N GLN A 43 10.92 0.16 4.58
CA GLN A 43 11.57 -0.91 3.83
C GLN A 43 12.65 -1.60 4.67
N PHE A 44 13.55 -0.83 5.30
CA PHE A 44 14.62 -1.39 6.11
C PHE A 44 14.06 -2.11 7.34
N LEU A 45 13.10 -1.50 8.03
CA LEU A 45 12.42 -2.08 9.19
C LEU A 45 11.75 -3.40 8.82
N ARG A 46 10.96 -3.43 7.74
CA ARG A 46 10.26 -4.64 7.28
C ARG A 46 11.21 -5.79 6.94
N GLN A 47 12.40 -5.48 6.42
CA GLN A 47 13.40 -6.50 6.06
C GLN A 47 14.19 -7.00 7.27
N ASN A 48 14.46 -6.14 8.26
CA ASN A 48 15.46 -6.40 9.30
C ASN A 48 14.90 -6.49 10.73
N PHE A 49 13.62 -6.21 10.96
CA PHE A 49 13.02 -6.21 12.32
C PHE A 49 13.19 -7.54 13.07
N ARG A 50 13.38 -8.65 12.35
CA ARG A 50 13.53 -9.98 12.97
C ARG A 50 14.86 -10.18 13.67
N ALA A 51 15.89 -9.43 13.28
CA ALA A 51 17.27 -9.62 13.70
C ALA A 51 17.85 -8.42 14.45
N LEU A 52 17.24 -7.24 14.33
CA LEU A 52 17.78 -5.98 14.82
C LEU A 52 16.73 -5.13 15.53
N ASP A 53 17.08 -4.62 16.70
CA ASP A 53 16.44 -3.44 17.29
C ASP A 53 16.94 -2.22 16.50
N VAL A 54 16.12 -1.73 15.57
CA VAL A 54 16.53 -0.65 14.64
C VAL A 54 16.24 0.72 15.23
N PHE A 55 17.29 1.50 15.42
CA PHE A 55 17.24 2.93 15.71
C PHE A 55 17.27 3.64 14.36
N VAL A 56 16.43 4.66 14.19
CA VAL A 56 16.34 5.40 12.93
C VAL A 56 16.73 6.85 13.18
N ASP A 57 17.82 7.30 12.58
CA ASP A 57 18.14 8.71 12.43
C ASP A 57 17.18 9.33 11.43
N ALA A 58 16.19 10.03 12.00
CA ALA A 58 15.10 10.70 11.31
C ALA A 58 15.26 12.23 11.40
N THR A 59 16.47 12.73 11.67
CA THR A 59 16.75 14.17 11.74
C THR A 59 16.48 14.90 10.42
N GLU A 60 16.41 14.19 9.29
CA GLU A 60 16.04 14.71 7.96
C GLU A 60 14.53 14.61 7.64
N ILE A 61 13.71 13.99 8.51
CA ILE A 61 12.27 13.81 8.30
C ILE A 61 11.47 14.96 8.94
N SER A 62 10.87 15.83 8.15
CA SER A 62 10.17 17.01 8.68
C SER A 62 8.76 16.75 9.21
N SER A 63 8.07 15.69 8.75
CA SER A 63 6.69 15.38 9.12
C SER A 63 6.61 14.66 10.47
N ALA A 64 5.94 15.26 11.46
CA ALA A 64 5.67 14.61 12.75
C ALA A 64 4.81 13.33 12.59
N GLY A 65 3.91 13.30 11.61
CA GLY A 65 3.15 12.10 11.24
C GLY A 65 4.07 10.96 10.80
N ASP A 66 5.05 11.26 9.96
CA ASP A 66 6.00 10.27 9.43
C ASP A 66 6.91 9.75 10.54
N LEU A 67 7.37 10.60 11.46
CA LEU A 67 8.13 10.19 12.65
C LEU A 67 7.36 9.16 13.49
N VAL A 68 6.06 9.37 13.67
CA VAL A 68 5.19 8.41 14.39
C VAL A 68 4.97 7.13 13.58
N ASP A 69 4.87 7.23 12.26
CA ASP A 69 4.69 6.07 11.40
C ASP A 69 5.97 5.22 11.28
N ILE A 70 7.16 5.81 11.34
CA ILE A 70 8.44 5.10 11.52
C ILE A 70 8.42 4.28 12.83
N LEU A 71 7.94 4.86 13.93
CA LEU A 71 7.79 4.14 15.19
C LEU A 71 6.76 3.00 15.10
N ASN A 72 5.63 3.24 14.43
CA ASN A 72 4.59 2.22 14.20
C ASN A 72 5.04 1.09 13.27
N ALA A 73 5.99 1.37 12.38
CA ALA A 73 6.63 0.39 11.51
C ALA A 73 7.63 -0.52 12.25
N GLY A 74 7.98 -0.18 13.49
CA GLY A 74 8.77 -1.03 14.39
C GLY A 74 10.12 -0.45 14.81
N ALA A 75 10.44 0.81 14.52
CA ALA A 75 11.70 1.43 14.94
C ALA A 75 11.81 1.47 16.48
N ALA A 76 12.83 0.84 17.05
CA ALA A 76 13.05 0.76 18.49
C ALA A 76 13.25 2.14 19.15
N LYS A 77 13.95 3.06 18.48
CA LYS A 77 14.02 4.49 18.80
C LYS A 77 14.15 5.31 17.53
N ILE A 78 13.77 6.59 17.59
CA ILE A 78 14.07 7.57 16.55
C ILE A 78 15.05 8.62 17.09
N LEU A 79 16.11 8.92 16.35
CA LEU A 79 16.99 10.06 16.59
C LEU A 79 16.39 11.29 15.87
N ILE A 80 16.13 12.34 16.63
CA ILE A 80 15.43 13.55 16.20
C ILE A 80 16.14 14.80 16.74
N ASN A 81 15.93 15.96 16.12
CA ASN A 81 16.40 17.25 16.62
C ASN A 81 15.44 17.88 17.64
N LEU A 82 15.84 19.01 18.25
CA LEU A 82 15.06 19.71 19.27
C LEU A 82 13.73 20.30 18.75
N ASP A 83 13.70 20.75 17.50
CA ASP A 83 12.48 21.29 16.88
C ASP A 83 11.44 20.18 16.72
N GLN A 84 11.86 19.03 16.18
CA GLN A 84 11.04 17.82 16.04
C GLN A 84 10.54 17.32 17.40
N LEU A 85 11.36 17.38 18.46
CA LEU A 85 10.95 17.00 19.82
C LEU A 85 9.79 17.87 20.31
N THR A 86 9.86 19.17 20.05
CA THR A 86 8.81 20.13 20.42
C THR A 86 7.52 19.82 19.67
N THR A 87 7.58 19.70 18.34
CA THR A 87 6.43 19.36 17.49
C THR A 87 5.78 18.03 17.89
N LEU A 88 6.57 16.98 18.09
CA LEU A 88 6.06 15.67 18.51
C LEU A 88 5.38 15.73 19.88
N SER A 89 5.80 16.63 20.77
CA SER A 89 5.23 16.72 22.11
C SER A 89 3.87 17.41 22.14
N GLU A 90 3.63 18.31 21.18
CA GLU A 90 2.38 19.05 21.02
C GLU A 90 1.33 18.25 20.23
N GLU A 91 1.76 17.54 19.19
CA GLU A 91 0.83 16.94 18.22
C GLU A 91 0.40 15.51 18.59
N GLN A 92 1.27 14.68 19.19
CA GLN A 92 0.98 13.26 19.44
C GLN A 92 1.65 12.71 20.72
N SER A 93 1.04 11.71 21.36
CA SER A 93 1.64 11.03 22.53
C SER A 93 2.61 9.94 22.07
N VAL A 94 3.89 10.28 21.90
CA VAL A 94 4.99 9.30 21.71
C VAL A 94 5.64 9.01 23.07
N PRO A 95 5.85 7.73 23.46
CA PRO A 95 6.60 7.40 24.67
C PRO A 95 8.02 7.97 24.60
N SER A 96 8.43 8.78 25.58
CA SER A 96 9.73 9.45 25.52
C SER A 96 10.92 8.49 25.56
N SER A 97 10.76 7.30 26.15
CA SER A 97 11.75 6.21 26.08
C SER A 97 12.10 5.77 24.66
N ARG A 98 11.28 6.12 23.66
CA ARG A 98 11.50 5.87 22.22
C ARG A 98 12.19 7.01 21.49
N LEU A 99 12.47 8.11 22.16
CA LEU A 99 13.08 9.30 21.59
C LEU A 99 14.56 9.34 21.96
N LEU A 100 15.40 9.62 20.97
CA LEU A 100 16.80 9.98 21.12
C LEU A 100 16.98 11.39 20.54
N VAL A 101 17.35 12.36 21.37
CA VAL A 101 17.39 13.77 20.97
C VAL A 101 18.82 14.16 20.63
N ASN A 102 19.03 14.72 19.45
CA ASN A 102 20.33 15.20 18.99
C ASN A 102 20.62 16.58 19.60
N ALA A 103 21.57 16.67 20.52
CA ALA A 103 22.02 17.90 21.16
C ALA A 103 23.56 17.89 21.23
N LEU A 104 24.20 18.50 20.23
CA LEU A 104 25.64 18.39 19.99
C LEU A 104 26.45 19.50 20.65
N SER A 105 25.79 20.53 21.17
CA SER A 105 26.40 21.70 21.82
C SER A 105 25.81 21.97 23.21
N ASP A 106 26.55 22.71 24.04
CA ASP A 106 26.11 23.06 25.40
C ASP A 106 24.78 23.86 25.44
N PRO A 107 24.52 24.82 24.51
CA PRO A 107 23.23 25.50 24.45
C PRO A 107 22.04 24.61 24.05
N GLU A 108 22.26 23.63 23.15
CA GLU A 108 21.23 22.65 22.79
C GLU A 108 20.93 21.73 23.99
N LEU A 109 21.95 21.37 24.75
CA LEU A 109 21.82 20.59 25.98
C LEU A 109 21.02 21.36 27.06
N ASP A 110 21.25 22.67 27.20
CA ASP A 110 20.45 23.53 28.09
C ASP A 110 18.97 23.57 27.64
N THR A 111 18.74 23.65 26.34
CA THR A 111 17.37 23.63 25.76
C THR A 111 16.69 22.30 26.07
N PHE A 112 17.39 21.17 25.90
CA PHE A 112 16.87 19.85 26.23
C PHE A 112 16.60 19.69 27.73
N GLN A 113 17.49 20.20 28.59
CA GLN A 113 17.32 20.19 30.04
C GLN A 113 16.07 20.97 30.47
N GLN A 114 15.84 22.15 29.90
CA GLN A 114 14.64 22.95 30.14
C GLN A 114 13.38 22.22 29.68
N TRP A 115 13.42 21.56 28.51
CA TRP A 115 12.32 20.75 28.01
C TRP A 115 11.98 19.59 28.96
N ILE A 116 12.98 18.85 29.47
CA ILE A 116 12.75 17.79 30.48
C ILE A 116 12.14 18.38 31.76
N ALA A 117 12.62 19.53 32.22
CA ALA A 117 12.10 20.18 33.43
C ALA A 117 10.62 20.59 33.26
N ALA A 118 10.24 21.03 32.06
CA ALA A 118 8.86 21.36 31.72
C ALA A 118 7.96 20.12 31.50
N ASN A 119 8.55 18.96 31.18
CA ASN A 119 7.86 17.71 30.87
C ASN A 119 8.40 16.56 31.74
N ALA A 120 8.26 16.68 33.07
CA ALA A 120 8.88 15.77 34.03
C ALA A 120 8.49 14.29 33.81
N GLU A 121 7.26 14.04 33.35
CA GLU A 121 6.74 12.73 32.99
C GLU A 121 7.41 12.12 31.75
N ARG A 122 8.13 12.92 30.96
CA ARG A 122 8.87 12.51 29.77
C ARG A 122 10.37 12.39 29.98
N SER A 123 10.83 12.37 31.23
CA SER A 123 12.25 12.27 31.59
C SER A 123 12.97 11.03 31.04
N GLU A 124 12.29 9.99 30.56
CA GLU A 124 12.90 8.81 29.92
C GLU A 124 13.53 9.06 28.53
N ALA A 125 13.38 10.27 27.96
CA ALA A 125 14.03 10.64 26.70
C ALA A 125 15.56 10.48 26.78
N SER A 126 16.14 9.91 25.72
CA SER A 126 17.60 9.77 25.58
C SER A 126 18.18 10.97 24.84
N VAL A 127 19.47 11.24 25.01
CA VAL A 127 20.18 12.32 24.31
C VAL A 127 21.43 11.78 23.61
N CYS A 128 21.71 12.28 22.41
CA CYS A 128 22.92 12.04 21.65
C CYS A 128 23.75 13.33 21.57
N THR A 129 25.03 13.24 21.94
CA THR A 129 25.91 14.41 22.13
C THR A 129 27.25 14.26 21.41
N ALA A 130 27.97 15.37 21.23
CA ALA A 130 29.37 15.32 20.78
C ALA A 130 30.30 14.80 21.90
N PRO A 131 31.44 14.15 21.58
CA PRO A 131 32.32 13.53 22.58
C PRO A 131 32.86 14.53 23.62
N SER A 132 33.05 15.79 23.22
CA SER A 132 33.57 16.85 24.07
C SER A 132 32.66 17.29 25.21
N ILE A 133 31.36 16.97 25.15
CA ILE A 133 30.35 17.43 26.14
C ILE A 133 29.67 16.29 26.89
N VAL A 134 30.12 15.04 26.73
CA VAL A 134 29.51 13.86 27.39
C VAL A 134 29.47 14.01 28.92
N THR A 135 30.58 14.43 29.54
CA THR A 135 30.63 14.65 30.99
C THR A 135 29.66 15.75 31.44
N VAL A 136 29.60 16.85 30.68
CA VAL A 136 28.68 17.97 30.97
C VAL A 136 27.22 17.51 30.85
N ALA A 137 26.90 16.70 29.83
CA ALA A 137 25.57 16.13 29.64
C ALA A 137 25.15 15.19 30.77
N ALA A 138 26.05 14.30 31.21
CA ALA A 138 25.79 13.40 32.33
C ALA A 138 25.47 14.19 33.62
N GLU A 139 26.24 15.24 33.91
CA GLU A 139 26.05 16.09 35.09
C GLU A 139 24.77 16.93 35.00
N LYS A 140 24.54 17.65 33.89
CA LYS A 140 23.37 18.52 33.70
C LYS A 140 22.06 17.73 33.74
N LEU A 141 22.02 16.55 33.11
CA LEU A 141 20.80 15.74 33.01
C LEU A 141 20.65 14.73 34.15
N LYS A 142 21.62 14.65 35.08
CA LYS A 142 21.66 13.69 36.20
C LYS A 142 21.45 12.24 35.73
N ILE A 143 22.10 11.87 34.62
CA ILE A 143 22.01 10.53 34.06
C ILE A 143 22.94 9.61 34.87
N SER A 144 22.38 8.59 35.51
CA SER A 144 23.16 7.52 36.17
C SER A 144 23.72 6.54 35.14
N SER A 145 24.86 5.93 35.46
CA SER A 145 25.42 4.79 34.73
C SER A 145 24.48 3.59 34.63
N ASP A 146 23.52 3.48 35.57
CA ASP A 146 22.60 2.32 35.66
C ASP A 146 21.50 2.34 34.58
N SER A 147 21.32 3.45 33.87
CA SER A 147 20.34 3.60 32.79
C SER A 147 20.94 4.41 31.64
N PRO A 148 21.55 3.77 30.63
CA PRO A 148 22.27 4.46 29.58
C PRO A 148 21.30 5.17 28.62
N ARG A 149 20.95 6.40 28.99
CA ARG A 149 20.16 7.36 28.18
C ARG A 149 21.04 8.37 27.45
N LEU A 150 22.35 8.28 27.63
CA LEU A 150 23.35 9.13 27.01
C LEU A 150 24.05 8.38 25.88
N PHE A 151 24.03 8.96 24.69
CA PHE A 151 24.72 8.49 23.51
C PHE A 151 25.75 9.54 23.07
N THR A 152 26.82 9.09 22.43
CA THR A 152 27.76 10.02 21.79
C THR A 152 28.03 9.64 20.35
N THR A 153 28.04 10.64 19.47
CA THR A 153 28.33 10.48 18.04
C THR A 153 29.59 11.22 17.67
N PHE A 154 30.42 10.60 16.83
CA PHE A 154 31.68 11.20 16.37
C PHE A 154 31.52 12.06 15.11
N GLY A 155 30.34 12.05 14.47
CA GLY A 155 30.10 12.80 13.23
C GLY A 155 31.14 12.44 12.15
N THR A 156 31.88 13.45 11.68
CA THR A 156 32.98 13.28 10.70
C THR A 156 34.35 13.02 11.33
N GLN A 157 34.45 12.95 12.66
CA GLN A 157 35.71 12.70 13.35
C GLN A 157 36.10 11.22 13.25
N THR A 158 37.41 10.96 13.18
CA THR A 158 37.94 9.59 13.21
C THR A 158 37.65 8.95 14.57
N VAL A 159 36.97 7.82 14.57
CA VAL A 159 36.68 7.05 15.80
C VAL A 159 37.89 6.21 16.19
N SER A 160 38.25 6.20 17.47
CA SER A 160 39.32 5.36 18.04
C SER A 160 38.82 4.51 19.20
N GLU A 161 39.53 3.40 19.48
CA GLU A 161 39.23 2.50 20.60
C GLU A 161 39.29 3.22 21.96
N ASP A 162 40.27 4.11 22.15
CA ASP A 162 40.42 4.93 23.35
C ASP A 162 39.23 5.88 23.55
N ALA A 163 38.75 6.52 22.48
CA ALA A 163 37.62 7.46 22.55
C ALA A 163 36.31 6.74 22.89
N ILE A 164 36.08 5.55 22.33
CA ILE A 164 34.93 4.70 22.68
C ILE A 164 35.01 4.28 24.14
N THR A 165 36.16 3.78 24.58
CA THR A 165 36.38 3.32 25.96
C THR A 165 36.17 4.47 26.96
N GLN A 166 36.62 5.68 26.62
CA GLN A 166 36.42 6.86 27.43
C GLN A 166 34.94 7.25 27.54
N ALA A 167 34.19 7.24 26.43
CA ALA A 167 32.75 7.51 26.44
C ALA A 167 31.99 6.50 27.33
N THR A 168 32.34 5.22 27.23
CA THR A 168 31.74 4.15 28.05
C THR A 168 32.03 4.36 29.54
N LYS A 169 33.26 4.74 29.91
CA LYS A 169 33.62 5.09 31.30
C LYS A 169 32.84 6.30 31.82
N GLN A 170 32.40 7.20 30.95
CA GLN A 170 31.57 8.35 31.28
C GLN A 170 30.06 8.02 31.25
N GLY A 171 29.68 6.74 31.06
CA GLY A 171 28.29 6.28 31.06
C GLY A 171 27.54 6.53 29.75
N ALA A 172 28.26 6.81 28.65
CA ALA A 172 27.67 7.03 27.33
C ALA A 172 27.85 5.83 26.39
N ILE A 173 26.84 5.55 25.57
CA ILE A 173 26.93 4.57 24.49
C ILE A 173 27.51 5.26 23.25
N ALA A 174 28.68 4.80 22.80
CA ALA A 174 29.31 5.30 21.59
C ALA A 174 28.57 4.81 20.32
N VAL A 175 28.24 5.73 19.41
CA VAL A 175 27.72 5.42 18.07
C VAL A 175 28.89 5.26 17.11
N VAL A 176 29.14 4.05 16.63
CA VAL A 176 30.34 3.68 15.87
C VAL A 176 29.97 3.24 14.45
N PRO A 177 30.54 3.85 13.39
CA PRO A 177 30.29 3.43 12.02
C PRO A 177 30.70 1.97 11.75
N SER A 178 29.87 1.22 11.03
CA SER A 178 30.15 -0.19 10.71
C SER A 178 31.47 -0.38 9.94
N GLN A 179 31.89 0.63 9.16
CA GLN A 179 33.14 0.63 8.40
C GLN A 179 34.39 0.68 9.29
N ALA A 180 34.28 1.23 10.50
CA ALA A 180 35.38 1.32 11.46
C ALA A 180 35.58 0.01 12.26
N LEU A 181 34.69 -0.97 12.13
CA LEU A 181 34.67 -2.18 12.94
C LEU A 181 35.05 -3.43 12.13
N THR A 182 35.64 -4.40 12.83
CA THR A 182 35.95 -5.74 12.27
C THR A 182 35.70 -6.86 13.29
N VAL A 183 35.36 -8.05 12.78
CA VAL A 183 35.37 -9.32 13.54
C VAL A 183 36.58 -10.19 13.21
N GLU A 184 37.38 -9.80 12.21
CA GLU A 184 38.62 -10.51 11.85
C GLU A 184 39.77 -10.13 12.78
N ARG A 185 40.80 -10.98 12.83
CA ARG A 185 41.99 -10.75 13.65
C ARG A 185 42.92 -9.76 12.96
N ASP A 186 43.39 -8.76 13.71
CA ASP A 186 44.49 -7.86 13.35
C ASP A 186 44.34 -7.11 12.00
N VAL A 187 43.14 -6.61 11.69
CA VAL A 187 42.94 -5.75 10.50
C VAL A 187 43.39 -4.32 10.79
N ALA A 188 44.46 -3.89 10.11
CA ALA A 188 45.02 -2.56 10.27
C ALA A 188 43.99 -1.46 9.95
N GLY A 189 43.83 -0.50 10.87
CA GLY A 189 42.91 0.64 10.70
C GLY A 189 41.46 0.38 11.08
N GLN A 190 41.10 -0.83 11.53
CA GLN A 190 39.77 -1.15 12.06
C GLN A 190 39.83 -1.53 13.54
N ILE A 191 38.74 -1.26 14.25
CA ILE A 191 38.58 -1.52 15.68
C ILE A 191 37.93 -2.90 15.85
N SER A 192 38.48 -3.72 16.73
CA SER A 192 37.94 -5.06 17.01
C SER A 192 36.62 -4.98 17.77
N ALA A 193 35.52 -5.40 17.15
CA ALA A 193 34.21 -5.43 17.80
C ALA A 193 34.17 -6.38 19.00
N ALA A 194 34.98 -7.44 18.99
CA ALA A 194 35.15 -8.38 20.09
C ALA A 194 35.81 -7.73 21.33
N LYS A 195 36.80 -6.86 21.13
CA LYS A 195 37.40 -6.10 22.24
C LYS A 195 36.42 -5.09 22.82
N LEU A 196 35.68 -4.40 21.96
CA LEU A 196 34.69 -3.41 22.40
C LEU A 196 33.60 -4.03 23.25
N ILE A 197 33.04 -5.18 22.86
CA ILE A 197 32.00 -5.84 23.66
C ILE A 197 32.51 -6.33 25.02
N ALA A 198 33.79 -6.73 25.10
CA ALA A 198 34.43 -7.17 26.34
C ALA A 198 34.96 -6.00 27.20
N SER A 199 34.99 -4.77 26.69
CA SER A 199 35.62 -3.62 27.38
C SER A 199 34.99 -3.24 28.73
N THR A 200 33.73 -3.63 28.94
CA THR A 200 32.98 -3.41 30.19
C THR A 200 32.75 -4.69 30.98
N ALA A 201 33.28 -5.82 30.52
CA ALA A 201 32.99 -7.12 31.08
C ALA A 201 33.68 -7.33 32.43
N VAL A 202 32.97 -7.94 33.36
CA VAL A 202 33.49 -8.39 34.64
C VAL A 202 33.82 -9.87 34.54
N THR A 203 35.10 -10.22 34.65
CA THR A 203 35.54 -11.63 34.67
C THR A 203 35.33 -12.26 36.04
N ASP A 204 35.09 -13.57 36.07
CA ASP A 204 35.12 -14.35 37.31
C ASP A 204 36.52 -14.30 37.93
N GLN A 205 36.59 -13.86 39.19
CA GLN A 205 37.86 -13.61 39.87
C GLN A 205 38.72 -14.87 40.06
N ALA A 206 38.10 -16.06 40.06
CA ALA A 206 38.82 -17.31 40.31
C ALA A 206 39.48 -17.88 39.05
N ASN A 207 38.99 -17.54 37.86
CA ASN A 207 39.44 -18.16 36.62
C ASN A 207 39.71 -17.20 35.45
N GLY A 208 39.34 -15.92 35.56
CA GLY A 208 39.55 -14.91 34.51
C GLY A 208 38.68 -15.10 33.27
N LEU A 209 37.64 -15.93 33.34
CA LEU A 209 36.71 -16.21 32.25
C LEU A 209 35.37 -15.52 32.52
N TYR A 210 34.57 -15.37 31.45
CA TYR A 210 33.22 -14.85 31.52
C TYR A 210 32.24 -15.99 31.76
N ALA A 211 31.44 -15.89 32.82
CA ALA A 211 30.27 -16.74 32.99
C ALA A 211 29.35 -16.51 31.77
N THR A 212 28.94 -17.58 31.09
CA THR A 212 28.19 -17.46 29.84
C THR A 212 26.89 -18.25 29.90
N SER A 213 25.76 -17.56 29.82
CA SER A 213 24.46 -18.15 29.58
C SER A 213 24.22 -18.28 28.08
N VAL A 214 23.91 -19.49 27.61
CA VAL A 214 23.52 -19.74 26.22
C VAL A 214 22.02 -19.93 26.20
N THR A 215 21.31 -19.12 25.43
CA THR A 215 19.86 -19.17 25.28
C THR A 215 19.46 -19.45 23.84
N ASP A 216 18.24 -19.93 23.66
CA ASP A 216 17.58 -19.89 22.35
C ASP A 216 17.12 -18.47 22.01
N GLU A 217 16.50 -18.32 20.83
CA GLU A 217 15.95 -17.07 20.29
C GLU A 217 14.85 -16.44 21.16
N ARG A 218 14.29 -17.20 22.11
CA ARG A 218 13.23 -16.77 23.04
C ARG A 218 13.76 -16.44 24.42
N GLY A 219 15.07 -16.60 24.63
CA GLY A 219 15.73 -16.37 25.92
C GLY A 219 15.68 -17.56 26.87
N ALA A 220 15.21 -18.74 26.44
CA ALA A 220 15.26 -19.93 27.27
C ALA A 220 16.70 -20.46 27.36
N CYS A 221 17.21 -20.64 28.57
CA CYS A 221 18.59 -21.07 28.78
C CYS A 221 18.79 -22.53 28.33
N LEU A 222 19.62 -22.71 27.30
CA LEU A 222 20.06 -23.99 26.77
C LEU A 222 21.20 -24.58 27.60
N GLY A 223 22.09 -23.73 28.13
CA GLY A 223 23.21 -24.19 28.93
C GLY A 223 24.05 -23.06 29.53
N PHE A 224 24.85 -23.43 30.53
CA PHE A 224 25.80 -22.54 31.19
C PHE A 224 27.24 -22.99 30.87
N VAL A 225 28.03 -22.08 30.33
CA VAL A 225 29.40 -22.32 29.85
C VAL A 225 30.33 -21.19 30.30
N TRP A 226 31.61 -21.31 29.97
CA TRP A 226 32.59 -20.25 30.18
C TRP A 226 33.03 -19.71 28.82
N SER A 227 33.36 -18.42 28.73
CA SER A 227 33.94 -17.79 27.55
C SER A 227 35.22 -17.03 27.91
N SER A 228 36.09 -16.84 26.93
CA SER A 228 37.31 -16.02 27.01
C SER A 228 37.26 -14.97 25.89
N ASP A 229 38.16 -13.98 25.93
CA ASP A 229 38.30 -13.02 24.82
C ASP A 229 38.52 -13.74 23.49
N GLU A 230 39.34 -14.80 23.50
CA GLU A 230 39.62 -15.60 22.31
C GLU A 230 38.36 -16.33 21.81
N SER A 231 37.52 -16.86 22.70
CA SER A 231 36.28 -17.53 22.27
C SER A 231 35.25 -16.54 21.73
N ILE A 232 35.19 -15.31 22.26
CA ILE A 232 34.31 -14.24 21.75
C ILE A 232 34.73 -13.83 20.34
N VAL A 233 36.03 -13.56 20.12
CA VAL A 233 36.58 -13.27 18.79
C VAL A 233 36.19 -14.36 17.81
N GLU A 234 36.39 -15.62 18.21
CA GLU A 234 36.19 -16.73 17.30
C GLU A 234 34.70 -16.98 17.01
N ALA A 235 33.82 -16.84 18.00
CA ALA A 235 32.38 -16.93 17.81
C ALA A 235 31.84 -15.88 16.84
N LEU A 236 32.30 -14.62 16.96
CA LEU A 236 31.93 -13.53 16.06
C LEU A 236 32.45 -13.74 14.63
N ARG A 237 33.66 -14.28 14.50
CA ARG A 237 34.29 -14.56 13.20
C ARG A 237 33.62 -15.71 12.46
N THR A 238 33.31 -16.80 13.17
CA THR A 238 32.68 -17.98 12.56
C THR A 238 31.17 -17.88 12.48
N GLY A 239 30.54 -17.01 13.28
CA GLY A 239 29.09 -16.93 13.41
C GLY A 239 28.50 -18.17 14.10
N THR A 240 29.26 -18.82 14.99
CA THR A 240 28.85 -20.07 15.66
C THR A 240 29.10 -20.02 17.17
N GLY A 241 28.50 -20.95 17.91
CA GLY A 241 28.74 -21.10 19.34
C GLY A 241 30.14 -21.61 19.65
N VAL A 242 31.06 -20.71 19.99
CA VAL A 242 32.43 -21.02 20.43
C VAL A 242 32.62 -20.54 21.87
N TYR A 243 33.06 -21.46 22.73
CA TYR A 243 33.17 -21.25 24.17
C TYR A 243 34.57 -21.61 24.69
N GLN A 244 34.85 -21.36 25.96
CA GLN A 244 36.06 -21.76 26.65
C GLN A 244 35.83 -23.01 27.52
N SER A 245 36.51 -24.11 27.19
CA SER A 245 36.61 -25.26 28.08
C SER A 245 37.71 -25.03 29.12
N ARG A 246 37.35 -25.15 30.40
CA ARG A 246 38.32 -25.11 31.52
C ARG A 246 39.39 -26.20 31.48
N LYS A 247 39.24 -27.23 30.62
CA LYS A 247 40.20 -28.35 30.49
C LYS A 247 40.87 -28.43 29.12
N ARG A 248 40.23 -27.92 28.05
CA ARG A 248 40.61 -28.23 26.66
C ARG A 248 40.86 -27.01 25.77
N GLY A 249 40.78 -25.79 26.30
CA GLY A 249 40.90 -24.57 25.50
C GLY A 249 39.59 -24.22 24.78
N LEU A 250 39.68 -23.63 23.58
CA LEU A 250 38.52 -23.28 22.76
C LEU A 250 37.65 -24.51 22.45
N TRP A 251 36.34 -24.33 22.55
CA TRP A 251 35.33 -25.35 22.36
C TRP A 251 34.28 -24.90 21.33
N TYR A 252 34.39 -25.45 20.13
CA TYR A 252 33.39 -25.31 19.07
C TYR A 252 32.23 -26.26 19.33
N LYS A 253 31.06 -25.70 19.68
CA LYS A 253 29.92 -26.52 20.09
C LYS A 253 29.42 -27.40 18.95
N GLY A 254 29.31 -28.70 19.22
CA GLY A 254 28.71 -29.67 18.30
C GLY A 254 29.56 -30.06 17.10
N GLN A 255 30.79 -29.53 16.96
CA GLN A 255 31.64 -29.77 15.78
C GLN A 255 31.86 -31.27 15.49
N SER A 256 31.95 -32.09 16.54
CA SER A 256 32.12 -33.55 16.40
C SER A 256 30.80 -34.34 16.41
N SER A 257 29.72 -33.80 16.98
CA SER A 257 28.44 -34.53 17.13
C SER A 257 27.39 -34.16 16.08
N GLY A 258 27.59 -33.06 15.33
CA GLY A 258 26.61 -32.47 14.43
C GLY A 258 25.59 -31.55 15.11
N ASP A 259 25.57 -31.50 16.45
CA ASP A 259 24.65 -30.66 17.24
C ASP A 259 25.19 -29.22 17.39
N VAL A 260 25.41 -28.57 16.24
CA VAL A 260 26.07 -27.26 16.08
C VAL A 260 25.15 -26.08 16.40
N GLN A 261 25.71 -24.87 16.45
CA GLN A 261 24.99 -23.64 16.77
C GLN A 261 25.30 -22.53 15.77
N GLU A 262 24.27 -21.82 15.34
CA GLU A 262 24.41 -20.53 14.66
C GLU A 262 24.27 -19.42 15.71
N LEU A 263 25.24 -18.51 15.74
CA LEU A 263 25.21 -17.33 16.61
C LEU A 263 24.17 -16.34 16.07
N ILE A 264 23.23 -15.91 16.92
CA ILE A 264 22.23 -14.91 16.58
C ILE A 264 22.59 -13.57 17.21
N ARG A 265 22.89 -13.56 18.51
CA ARG A 265 23.25 -12.36 19.27
C ARG A 265 24.21 -12.69 20.40
N ILE A 266 25.06 -11.73 20.74
CA ILE A 266 25.94 -11.76 21.90
C ILE A 266 25.90 -10.41 22.61
N GLY A 267 25.98 -10.45 23.93
CA GLY A 267 26.10 -9.26 24.76
C GLY A 267 26.00 -9.60 26.23
N PHE A 268 26.25 -8.62 27.08
CA PHE A 268 26.22 -8.82 28.51
C PHE A 268 24.86 -8.46 29.10
N ASP A 269 24.62 -8.92 30.33
CA ASP A 269 23.51 -8.48 31.17
C ASP A 269 23.72 -7.06 31.72
N CYS A 270 22.94 -6.65 32.73
CA CYS A 270 22.85 -5.24 33.13
C CYS A 270 24.06 -4.71 33.91
N ASP A 271 24.76 -5.57 34.65
CA ASP A 271 25.97 -5.28 35.43
C ASP A 271 27.24 -5.88 34.80
N ALA A 272 27.09 -6.55 33.66
CA ALA A 272 28.15 -7.03 32.79
C ALA A 272 29.04 -8.13 33.39
N ASP A 273 28.50 -8.93 34.31
CA ASP A 273 29.18 -10.10 34.87
C ASP A 273 28.76 -11.43 34.20
N CYS A 274 27.69 -11.41 33.40
CA CYS A 274 27.22 -12.56 32.64
C CYS A 274 27.14 -12.27 31.14
N LEU A 275 27.91 -13.02 30.36
CA LEU A 275 27.84 -13.02 28.91
C LEU A 275 26.64 -13.85 28.45
N VAL A 276 25.86 -13.33 27.53
CA VAL A 276 24.67 -14.01 27.02
C VAL A 276 24.83 -14.25 25.52
N PHE A 277 24.78 -15.52 25.14
CA PHE A 277 24.75 -15.98 23.75
C PHE A 277 23.31 -16.36 23.39
N VAL A 278 22.71 -15.67 22.44
CA VAL A 278 21.48 -16.12 21.78
C VAL A 278 21.89 -16.91 20.55
N VAL A 279 21.48 -18.18 20.48
CA VAL A 279 21.85 -19.08 19.39
C VAL A 279 20.65 -19.79 18.82
N LYS A 280 20.74 -20.15 17.54
CA LYS A 280 19.89 -21.16 16.94
C LYS A 280 20.58 -22.52 17.07
N GLN A 281 20.02 -23.39 17.89
CA GLN A 281 20.55 -24.74 18.09
C GLN A 281 20.12 -25.65 16.92
N ILE A 282 21.10 -26.28 16.27
CA ILE A 282 20.90 -27.24 15.19
C ILE A 282 21.21 -28.64 15.72
N GLY A 283 20.43 -29.64 15.30
CA GLY A 283 20.58 -31.03 15.77
C GLY A 283 19.70 -31.34 16.98
N ARG A 284 20.11 -32.32 17.79
CA ARG A 284 19.30 -32.91 18.88
C ARG A 284 19.16 -32.00 20.09
N GLY A 285 20.16 -31.15 20.36
CA GLY A 285 20.13 -30.25 21.51
C GLY A 285 21.50 -29.71 21.94
N PHE A 286 21.47 -28.83 22.93
CA PHE A 286 22.68 -28.27 23.53
C PHE A 286 23.45 -29.31 24.34
N CYS A 287 22.77 -30.15 25.11
CA CYS A 287 23.43 -31.03 26.07
C CYS A 287 24.14 -32.19 25.37
N HIS A 288 25.30 -32.59 25.91
CA HIS A 288 26.04 -33.76 25.45
C HIS A 288 25.28 -35.09 25.63
N LEU A 289 24.23 -35.11 26.46
CA LEU A 289 23.33 -36.25 26.63
C LEU A 289 22.26 -36.35 25.51
N GLY A 290 22.29 -35.45 24.53
CA GLY A 290 21.30 -35.39 23.45
C GLY A 290 19.97 -34.78 23.88
N THR A 291 19.91 -34.11 25.05
CA THR A 291 18.78 -33.29 25.47
C THR A 291 18.93 -31.85 24.98
N GLU A 292 17.80 -31.18 24.79
CA GLU A 292 17.77 -29.81 24.29
C GLU A 292 18.55 -28.82 25.15
N THR A 293 18.38 -28.91 26.47
CA THR A 293 19.07 -28.05 27.43
C THR A 293 19.88 -28.90 28.40
N CYS A 294 20.84 -28.26 29.08
CA CYS A 294 21.52 -28.85 30.25
C CYS A 294 20.60 -29.00 31.47
N PHE A 295 19.42 -28.38 31.47
CA PHE A 295 18.54 -28.26 32.64
C PHE A 295 17.27 -29.11 32.54
N GLY A 296 17.11 -29.89 31.47
CA GLY A 296 15.98 -30.81 31.27
C GLY A 296 15.28 -30.64 29.94
N ALA A 297 14.08 -31.22 29.84
CA ALA A 297 13.24 -31.15 28.65
C ALA A 297 12.47 -29.81 28.57
N SER A 298 12.16 -29.38 27.34
CA SER A 298 11.22 -28.29 27.09
C SER A 298 9.89 -28.49 27.82
N SER A 299 9.27 -27.38 28.24
CA SER A 299 7.95 -27.34 28.88
C SER A 299 7.01 -26.36 28.16
N GLY A 300 5.72 -26.38 28.52
CA GLY A 300 4.72 -25.44 27.98
C GLY A 300 4.61 -25.43 26.45
N LEU A 301 4.51 -24.22 25.88
CA LEU A 301 4.34 -24.00 24.44
C LEU A 301 5.54 -24.48 23.61
N SER A 302 6.76 -24.40 24.15
CA SER A 302 7.97 -24.92 23.47
C SER A 302 7.88 -26.44 23.26
N ARG A 303 7.41 -27.17 24.28
CA ARG A 303 7.21 -28.62 24.19
C ARG A 303 6.10 -28.95 23.21
N LEU A 304 5.03 -28.14 23.19
CA LEU A 304 3.90 -28.33 22.30
C LEU A 304 4.31 -28.18 20.84
N GLN A 305 5.01 -27.09 20.46
CA GLN A 305 5.51 -26.90 19.10
C GLN A 305 6.32 -28.11 18.63
N LYS A 306 7.26 -28.59 19.44
CA LYS A 306 8.07 -29.78 19.10
C LYS A 306 7.24 -31.04 18.92
N THR A 307 6.24 -31.21 19.77
CA THR A 307 5.32 -32.35 19.66
C THR A 307 4.54 -32.27 18.35
N LEU A 308 4.12 -31.08 17.94
CA LEU A 308 3.43 -30.85 16.68
C LEU A 308 4.35 -31.04 15.47
N ASP A 309 5.60 -30.57 15.53
CA ASP A 309 6.60 -30.76 14.46
C ASP A 309 6.92 -32.25 14.25
N ALA A 310 7.14 -32.98 15.35
CA ALA A 310 7.34 -34.43 15.30
C ALA A 310 6.09 -35.15 14.75
N ARG A 311 4.91 -34.75 15.19
CA ARG A 311 3.63 -35.29 14.68
C ARG A 311 3.43 -34.96 13.20
N LYS A 312 3.82 -33.79 12.72
CA LYS A 312 3.73 -33.44 11.30
C LYS A 312 4.63 -34.33 10.45
N ALA A 313 5.80 -34.67 10.95
CA ALA A 313 6.76 -35.53 10.25
C ALA A 313 6.35 -37.01 10.24
N ASP A 314 5.71 -37.51 11.29
CA ASP A 314 5.49 -38.95 11.53
C ASP A 314 4.01 -39.36 11.64
N ALA A 315 3.06 -38.45 11.39
CA ALA A 315 1.64 -38.79 11.49
C ALA A 315 1.23 -39.85 10.44
N PRO A 316 0.65 -41.00 10.85
CA PRO A 316 0.16 -42.00 9.92
C PRO A 316 -0.87 -41.41 8.95
N ALA A 317 -0.79 -41.80 7.68
CA ALA A 317 -1.72 -41.37 6.65
C ALA A 317 -3.18 -41.67 7.06
N GLY A 318 -4.04 -40.66 7.03
CA GLY A 318 -5.45 -40.76 7.44
C GLY A 318 -5.73 -40.63 8.94
N SER A 319 -4.71 -40.53 9.80
CA SER A 319 -4.91 -40.26 11.24
C SER A 319 -5.53 -38.89 11.49
N TYR A 320 -6.23 -38.71 12.62
CA TYR A 320 -6.80 -37.41 13.02
C TYR A 320 -5.74 -36.30 13.01
N THR A 321 -4.55 -36.58 13.53
CA THR A 321 -3.40 -35.67 13.51
C THR A 321 -2.98 -35.30 12.09
N ALA A 322 -2.91 -36.26 11.17
CA ALA A 322 -2.61 -35.98 9.77
C ALA A 322 -3.71 -35.13 9.11
N ARG A 323 -4.98 -35.36 9.45
CA ARG A 323 -6.10 -34.56 8.95
C ARG A 323 -6.03 -33.12 9.45
N LEU A 324 -5.70 -32.90 10.73
CA LEU A 324 -5.51 -31.55 11.28
C LEU A 324 -4.45 -30.74 10.52
N PHE A 325 -3.37 -31.38 10.04
CA PHE A 325 -2.34 -30.69 9.24
C PHE A 325 -2.70 -30.50 7.77
N ASN A 326 -3.57 -31.34 7.19
CA ASN A 326 -3.82 -31.38 5.75
C ASN A 326 -5.23 -30.92 5.33
N GLU A 327 -6.18 -30.76 6.25
CA GLU A 327 -7.56 -30.31 5.98
C GLU A 327 -7.80 -28.92 6.60
N PRO A 328 -7.61 -27.81 5.85
CA PRO A 328 -7.75 -26.44 6.39
C PRO A 328 -9.10 -26.15 7.06
N LYS A 329 -10.18 -26.69 6.50
CA LYS A 329 -11.53 -26.51 7.05
C LYS A 329 -11.71 -27.17 8.42
N LEU A 330 -11.06 -28.33 8.65
CA LEU A 330 -11.16 -29.05 9.91
C LEU A 330 -10.44 -28.30 11.03
N ILE A 331 -9.22 -27.84 10.77
CA ILE A 331 -8.46 -27.08 11.76
C ILE A 331 -9.11 -25.72 12.06
N ASP A 332 -9.67 -25.06 11.05
CA ASP A 332 -10.42 -23.81 11.24
C ASP A 332 -11.67 -24.01 12.10
N ALA A 333 -12.42 -25.09 11.85
CA ALA A 333 -13.59 -25.44 12.67
C ALA A 333 -13.21 -25.70 14.13
N LYS A 334 -12.14 -26.49 14.37
CA LYS A 334 -11.64 -26.76 15.74
C LYS A 334 -11.21 -25.48 16.46
N ILE A 335 -10.50 -24.58 15.79
CA ILE A 335 -10.09 -23.29 16.40
C ILE A 335 -11.31 -22.48 16.84
N MET A 336 -12.36 -22.43 16.02
CA MET A 336 -13.58 -21.69 16.33
C MET A 336 -14.36 -22.34 17.49
N GLU A 337 -14.39 -23.66 17.55
CA GLU A 337 -14.99 -24.45 18.65
C GLU A 337 -14.29 -24.14 19.98
N GLU A 338 -12.97 -24.31 20.07
CA GLU A 338 -12.23 -24.05 21.32
C GLU A 338 -12.30 -22.57 21.75
N ALA A 339 -12.37 -21.65 20.78
CA ALA A 339 -12.53 -20.22 21.09
C ALA A 339 -13.90 -19.92 21.71
N GLU A 340 -14.95 -20.61 21.29
CA GLU A 340 -16.30 -20.51 21.88
C GLU A 340 -16.36 -21.15 23.27
N GLU A 341 -15.68 -22.29 23.47
CA GLU A 341 -15.56 -22.95 24.76
C GLU A 341 -14.80 -22.08 25.77
N LEU A 342 -13.67 -21.47 25.36
CA LEU A 342 -12.92 -20.52 26.19
C LEU A 342 -13.77 -19.31 26.60
N CYS A 343 -14.61 -18.80 25.69
CA CYS A 343 -15.53 -17.71 26.01
C CYS A 343 -16.66 -18.12 26.96
N SER A 344 -16.96 -19.43 27.06
CA SER A 344 -18.04 -19.98 27.89
C SER A 344 -17.55 -20.45 29.27
N ALA A 345 -16.24 -20.67 29.44
CA ALA A 345 -15.60 -21.09 30.67
C ALA A 345 -15.81 -20.09 31.83
N LYS A 346 -16.09 -20.61 33.03
CA LYS A 346 -16.45 -19.78 34.20
C LYS A 346 -15.49 -19.91 35.37
N THR A 347 -14.83 -21.06 35.50
CA THR A 347 -13.84 -21.29 36.56
C THR A 347 -12.42 -21.04 36.07
N LYS A 348 -11.49 -20.80 36.99
CA LYS A 348 -10.08 -20.63 36.65
C LYS A 348 -9.52 -21.86 35.94
N GLU A 349 -9.94 -23.04 36.38
CA GLU A 349 -9.54 -24.34 35.86
C GLU A 349 -10.08 -24.56 34.44
N GLU A 350 -11.37 -24.27 34.20
CA GLU A 350 -11.98 -24.30 32.86
C GLU A 350 -11.29 -23.32 31.91
N VAL A 351 -11.11 -22.05 32.31
CA VAL A 351 -10.46 -21.04 31.45
C VAL A 351 -9.04 -21.47 31.07
N ALA A 352 -8.28 -22.03 32.01
CA ALA A 352 -6.94 -22.53 31.73
C ALA A 352 -6.94 -23.74 30.78
N PHE A 353 -7.94 -24.62 30.90
CA PHE A 353 -8.09 -25.80 30.06
C PHE A 353 -8.47 -25.42 28.63
N GLU A 354 -9.53 -24.65 28.44
CA GLU A 354 -10.00 -24.25 27.09
C GLU A 354 -8.98 -23.34 26.39
N ALA A 355 -8.24 -22.51 27.14
CA ALA A 355 -7.15 -21.73 26.56
C ALA A 355 -6.01 -22.63 26.07
N ALA A 356 -5.72 -23.72 26.78
CA ALA A 356 -4.69 -24.66 26.37
C ALA A 356 -5.08 -25.39 25.08
N ASP A 357 -6.35 -25.78 24.92
CA ASP A 357 -6.86 -26.42 23.71
C ASP A 357 -6.90 -25.45 22.53
N LEU A 358 -7.34 -24.20 22.75
CA LEU A 358 -7.24 -23.15 21.74
C LEU A 358 -5.79 -22.93 21.28
N PHE A 359 -4.82 -22.89 22.22
CA PHE A 359 -3.41 -22.79 21.87
C PHE A 359 -2.90 -24.04 21.13
N TYR A 360 -3.38 -25.23 21.46
CA TYR A 360 -3.05 -26.46 20.74
C TYR A 360 -3.44 -26.38 19.26
N PHE A 361 -4.69 -26.04 18.94
CA PHE A 361 -5.14 -25.96 17.55
C PHE A 361 -4.59 -24.74 16.81
N ALA A 362 -4.45 -23.60 17.49
CA ALA A 362 -3.79 -22.43 16.92
C ALA A 362 -2.34 -22.73 16.52
N LEU A 363 -1.57 -23.39 17.40
CA LEU A 363 -0.20 -23.80 17.07
C LEU A 363 -0.16 -24.93 16.04
N THR A 364 -1.14 -25.84 16.02
CA THR A 364 -1.24 -26.87 14.97
C THR A 364 -1.37 -26.22 13.59
N LYS A 365 -2.21 -25.18 13.46
CA LYS A 365 -2.34 -24.39 12.22
C LYS A 365 -1.05 -23.66 11.87
N CYS A 366 -0.36 -23.08 12.86
CA CYS A 366 0.93 -22.42 12.65
C CYS A 366 1.98 -23.41 12.14
N THR A 367 2.16 -24.55 12.81
CA THR A 367 3.05 -25.64 12.40
C THR A 367 2.69 -26.17 11.01
N ALA A 368 1.41 -26.31 10.66
CA ALA A 368 0.98 -26.68 9.31
C ALA A 368 1.52 -25.70 8.25
N ALA A 369 1.40 -24.40 8.53
CA ALA A 369 1.86 -23.29 7.69
C ALA A 369 3.38 -23.00 7.76
N GLY A 370 4.13 -23.72 8.60
CA GLY A 370 5.57 -23.48 8.80
C GLY A 370 5.89 -22.22 9.62
N VAL A 371 4.94 -21.75 10.43
CA VAL A 371 5.09 -20.62 11.36
C VAL A 371 5.49 -21.14 12.73
N SER A 372 6.60 -20.65 13.28
CA SER A 372 7.09 -21.06 14.60
C SER A 372 6.63 -20.11 15.72
N LEU A 373 6.77 -20.53 16.97
CA LEU A 373 6.48 -19.72 18.16
C LEU A 373 7.39 -18.50 18.22
N GLU A 374 8.63 -18.62 17.73
CA GLU A 374 9.55 -17.51 17.55
C GLU A 374 9.03 -16.48 16.53
N ASP A 375 8.31 -16.90 15.47
CA ASP A 375 7.65 -15.97 14.55
C ASP A 375 6.44 -15.27 15.21
N ILE A 376 5.70 -15.99 16.05
CA ILE A 376 4.52 -15.47 16.76
C ILE A 376 4.94 -14.43 17.80
N GLU A 377 5.89 -14.76 18.67
CA GLU A 377 6.41 -13.86 19.72
C GLU A 377 6.99 -12.59 19.10
N ARG A 378 7.75 -12.69 18.01
CA ARG A 378 8.24 -11.50 17.27
C ARG A 378 7.12 -10.61 16.74
N ASN A 379 6.03 -11.19 16.25
CA ASN A 379 4.86 -10.42 15.82
C ASN A 379 4.13 -9.75 16.99
N LEU A 380 4.16 -10.36 18.19
CA LEU A 380 3.62 -9.76 19.41
C LEU A 380 4.50 -8.60 19.87
N ASP A 381 5.83 -8.78 19.85
CA ASP A 381 6.80 -7.74 20.20
C ASP A 381 6.60 -6.52 19.30
N LEU A 382 6.54 -6.69 17.96
CA LEU A 382 6.24 -5.59 17.04
C LEU A 382 4.92 -4.88 17.32
N LYS A 383 3.87 -5.63 17.66
CA LYS A 383 2.57 -5.04 18.00
C LYS A 383 2.65 -4.21 19.28
N SER A 384 3.52 -4.58 20.22
CA SER A 384 3.77 -3.82 21.45
C SER A 384 4.47 -2.48 21.19
N LEU A 385 5.24 -2.37 20.09
CA LEU A 385 5.96 -1.16 19.71
C LEU A 385 5.06 -0.09 19.04
N LYS A 386 3.79 -0.40 18.76
CA LYS A 386 2.87 0.55 18.10
C LYS A 386 2.48 1.68 19.04
N VAL A 387 2.70 2.90 18.58
CA VAL A 387 2.33 4.14 19.29
C VAL A 387 0.82 4.39 19.17
N LYS A 388 0.26 4.23 17.97
CA LYS A 388 -1.18 4.41 17.72
C LYS A 388 -1.96 3.18 18.23
N ARG A 389 -2.66 3.33 19.37
CA ARG A 389 -3.58 2.31 19.88
C ARG A 389 -4.84 2.27 19.02
N ARG A 390 -5.19 1.09 18.48
CA ARG A 390 -6.50 0.90 17.84
C ARG A 390 -7.59 0.98 18.91
N LYS A 391 -8.69 1.67 18.61
CA LYS A 391 -9.91 1.61 19.41
C LYS A 391 -10.35 0.14 19.46
N GLY A 392 -10.19 -0.50 20.62
CA GLY A 392 -10.35 -1.93 20.83
C GLY A 392 -11.81 -2.38 20.87
N ASP A 393 -12.66 -1.80 20.02
CA ASP A 393 -14.06 -2.18 19.94
C ASP A 393 -14.14 -3.59 19.36
N ALA A 394 -14.87 -4.49 20.03
CA ALA A 394 -15.30 -5.74 19.39
C ALA A 394 -16.14 -5.36 18.17
N LYS A 395 -15.83 -5.91 16.99
CA LYS A 395 -16.47 -5.52 15.72
C LYS A 395 -17.32 -6.63 15.15
N GLY A 396 -18.46 -6.27 14.57
CA GLY A 396 -19.31 -7.16 13.80
C GLY A 396 -20.08 -8.18 14.65
N PRO A 397 -20.36 -9.39 14.12
CA PRO A 397 -21.35 -10.31 14.69
C PRO A 397 -21.03 -10.81 16.10
N TRP A 398 -19.76 -10.78 16.51
CA TRP A 398 -19.31 -11.22 17.83
C TRP A 398 -19.62 -10.22 18.95
N ALA A 399 -19.64 -8.91 18.64
CA ALA A 399 -20.04 -7.87 19.59
C ALA A 399 -21.55 -7.91 19.86
N GLU A 400 -22.34 -8.22 18.83
CA GLU A 400 -23.78 -8.45 18.92
C GLU A 400 -24.09 -9.73 19.70
N LYS A 401 -23.43 -10.85 19.39
CA LYS A 401 -23.59 -12.14 20.08
C LYS A 401 -23.24 -12.06 21.59
N ALA A 402 -22.26 -11.24 21.96
CA ALA A 402 -21.83 -11.07 23.35
C ALA A 402 -22.68 -10.06 24.16
N GLY A 403 -23.71 -9.45 23.56
CA GLY A 403 -24.50 -8.40 24.22
C GLY A 403 -23.70 -7.13 24.57
N LEU A 404 -22.49 -7.00 24.00
CA LEU A 404 -21.62 -5.82 24.13
C LEU A 404 -21.99 -4.74 23.11
N ALA A 405 -22.76 -5.10 22.09
CA ALA A 405 -23.57 -4.16 21.36
C ALA A 405 -24.57 -3.53 22.36
N LYS A 406 -24.30 -2.29 22.78
CA LYS A 406 -25.37 -1.47 23.36
C LYS A 406 -26.56 -1.54 22.39
N PRO A 407 -27.81 -1.67 22.88
CA PRO A 407 -28.93 -1.30 22.02
C PRO A 407 -28.64 0.14 21.60
N GLU A 408 -28.44 0.37 20.30
CA GLU A 408 -28.39 1.74 19.79
C GLU A 408 -29.77 2.34 20.09
N SER A 409 -29.83 3.06 21.21
CA SER A 409 -30.75 4.16 21.37
C SER A 409 -30.69 4.95 20.07
N LYS A 410 -31.87 5.22 19.47
CA LYS A 410 -32.06 6.17 18.37
C LYS A 410 -30.95 7.23 18.38
N PRO A 411 -30.36 7.59 17.24
CA PRO A 411 -29.58 8.81 17.20
C PRO A 411 -30.51 9.95 17.63
N ALA A 412 -30.32 10.44 18.86
CA ALA A 412 -30.45 11.87 19.07
C ALA A 412 -29.45 12.51 18.10
N PRO A 413 -29.81 13.65 17.48
CA PRO A 413 -28.97 14.30 16.48
C PRO A 413 -27.54 14.36 17.00
N ALA A 414 -26.58 14.01 16.14
CA ALA A 414 -25.17 14.03 16.48
C ALA A 414 -24.85 15.33 17.24
N PRO A 415 -24.09 15.30 18.35
CA PRO A 415 -23.35 16.49 18.73
C PRO A 415 -22.56 16.87 17.48
N ALA A 416 -22.70 18.12 17.06
CA ALA A 416 -21.91 18.68 15.97
C ALA A 416 -20.45 18.20 16.13
N PRO A 417 -19.73 17.94 15.02
CA PRO A 417 -18.29 17.77 15.11
C PRO A 417 -17.76 18.86 16.05
N ALA A 418 -16.86 18.51 16.99
CA ALA A 418 -16.11 19.55 17.68
C ALA A 418 -15.68 20.53 16.59
N PRO A 419 -16.02 21.83 16.71
CA PRO A 419 -15.82 22.75 15.60
C PRO A 419 -14.38 22.54 15.17
N ALA A 420 -14.18 22.16 13.91
CA ALA A 420 -12.93 22.47 13.24
C ALA A 420 -12.60 23.89 13.70
N PRO A 421 -11.38 24.16 14.21
CA PRO A 421 -11.04 25.46 14.80
C PRO A 421 -11.67 26.48 13.91
N VAL A 422 -12.62 27.29 14.43
CA VAL A 422 -13.58 28.04 13.61
C VAL A 422 -12.79 28.80 12.57
N GLU A 423 -12.64 28.16 11.40
CA GLU A 423 -11.88 28.70 10.31
C GLU A 423 -12.86 29.67 9.75
N ASP A 424 -12.52 30.92 10.00
CA ASP A 424 -13.27 32.07 9.60
C ASP A 424 -13.92 31.80 8.24
N ARG A 425 -15.25 31.65 8.19
CA ARG A 425 -15.95 31.44 6.92
C ARG A 425 -15.78 32.64 5.99
N THR A 426 -15.24 33.75 6.49
CA THR A 426 -14.82 34.90 5.72
C THR A 426 -13.40 34.79 5.14
N SER A 427 -12.61 33.78 5.54
CA SER A 427 -11.29 33.53 4.97
C SER A 427 -11.38 33.34 3.46
N ARG A 428 -10.39 33.88 2.77
CA ARG A 428 -10.30 33.79 1.31
C ARG A 428 -9.98 32.34 0.93
N ILE A 429 -10.77 31.79 0.02
CA ILE A 429 -10.52 30.50 -0.61
C ILE A 429 -9.55 30.76 -1.76
N GLU A 430 -8.34 30.22 -1.67
CA GLU A 430 -7.29 30.44 -2.66
C GLU A 430 -6.54 29.15 -2.96
N MET A 431 -6.08 29.03 -4.21
CA MET A 431 -5.20 27.97 -4.66
C MET A 431 -3.74 28.38 -4.49
N ARG A 432 -2.87 27.42 -4.24
CA ARG A 432 -1.43 27.71 -4.14
C ARG A 432 -0.87 28.07 -5.51
N ARG A 433 -0.12 29.16 -5.59
CA ARG A 433 0.56 29.62 -6.81
C ARG A 433 2.02 29.14 -6.87
N VAL A 434 2.46 28.70 -8.05
CA VAL A 434 3.84 28.28 -8.35
C VAL A 434 4.30 28.96 -9.63
N VAL A 435 5.28 29.85 -9.53
CA VAL A 435 5.89 30.52 -10.70
C VAL A 435 7.05 29.67 -11.20
N THR A 436 6.91 29.06 -12.38
CA THR A 436 7.89 28.09 -12.88
C THR A 436 9.25 28.72 -13.18
N ALA A 437 9.28 29.97 -13.65
CA ALA A 437 10.51 30.70 -13.95
C ALA A 437 11.45 30.87 -12.73
N SER A 438 10.89 30.90 -11.51
CA SER A 438 11.65 31.04 -10.26
C SER A 438 11.67 29.76 -9.40
N THR A 439 11.12 28.66 -9.90
CA THR A 439 10.99 27.40 -9.16
C THR A 439 11.82 26.33 -9.85
N THR A 440 12.53 25.50 -9.08
CA THR A 440 13.34 24.44 -9.68
C THR A 440 12.45 23.37 -10.34
N PRO A 441 12.88 22.75 -11.45
CA PRO A 441 12.09 21.71 -12.13
C PRO A 441 11.66 20.55 -11.22
N GLN A 442 12.50 20.20 -10.25
CA GLN A 442 12.20 19.15 -9.26
C GLN A 442 10.99 19.54 -8.41
N VAL A 443 10.94 20.80 -7.92
CA VAL A 443 9.83 21.28 -7.11
C VAL A 443 8.55 21.43 -7.94
N VAL A 444 8.65 21.87 -9.19
CA VAL A 444 7.50 21.88 -10.12
C VAL A 444 6.93 20.46 -10.29
N SER A 445 7.80 19.46 -10.47
CA SER A 445 7.39 18.05 -10.60
C SER A 445 6.71 17.51 -9.34
N GLU A 446 7.13 17.95 -8.14
CA GLU A 446 6.46 17.59 -6.89
C GLU A 446 5.02 18.13 -6.83
N TYR A 447 4.76 19.34 -7.32
CA TYR A 447 3.40 19.90 -7.38
C TYR A 447 2.51 19.25 -8.43
N LEU A 448 3.09 18.59 -9.44
CA LEU A 448 2.34 17.78 -10.41
C LEU A 448 1.93 16.41 -9.86
N LYS A 449 2.39 16.03 -8.67
CA LYS A 449 1.94 14.79 -8.01
C LYS A 449 0.50 14.93 -7.55
N ARG A 450 -0.24 13.85 -7.73
CA ARG A 450 -1.63 13.74 -7.30
C ARG A 450 -1.72 13.43 -5.81
N PRO A 451 -2.81 13.83 -5.12
CA PRO A 451 -3.01 13.50 -3.71
C PRO A 451 -2.88 11.99 -3.46
N SER A 452 -2.02 11.59 -2.51
CA SER A 452 -1.79 10.17 -2.26
C SER A 452 -3.04 9.52 -1.64
N GLN A 453 -3.65 8.57 -2.33
CA GLN A 453 -4.67 7.72 -1.71
C GLN A 453 -4.04 6.66 -0.81
N LYS A 454 -4.85 6.12 0.11
CA LYS A 454 -4.50 4.91 0.90
C LYS A 454 -3.93 3.85 -0.05
N SER A 455 -2.92 3.09 0.40
CA SER A 455 -2.28 2.11 -0.47
C SER A 455 -3.32 1.23 -1.17
N ASN A 456 -3.21 1.08 -2.51
CA ASN A 456 -4.14 0.26 -3.30
C ASN A 456 -4.32 -1.14 -2.69
N GLU A 457 -3.26 -1.70 -2.09
CA GLU A 457 -3.30 -2.97 -1.37
C GLU A 457 -4.27 -2.96 -0.18
N ALA A 458 -4.34 -1.87 0.60
CA ALA A 458 -5.27 -1.74 1.71
C ALA A 458 -6.73 -1.74 1.22
N ILE A 459 -7.04 -1.01 0.14
CA ILE A 459 -8.40 -0.96 -0.44
C ILE A 459 -8.77 -2.32 -1.05
N VAL A 460 -7.84 -2.93 -1.78
CA VAL A 460 -8.03 -4.28 -2.36
C VAL A 460 -8.34 -5.30 -1.26
N ASN A 461 -7.65 -5.24 -0.11
CA ASN A 461 -7.91 -6.14 1.01
C ASN A 461 -9.28 -5.91 1.69
N LEU A 462 -9.88 -4.72 1.53
CA LEU A 462 -11.25 -4.45 1.98
C LEU A 462 -12.32 -4.97 1.01
N VAL A 463 -12.06 -4.93 -0.31
CA VAL A 463 -13.04 -5.37 -1.32
C VAL A 463 -13.00 -6.88 -1.57
N LYS A 464 -11.83 -7.54 -1.41
CA LYS A 464 -11.67 -8.99 -1.60
C LYS A 464 -12.72 -9.84 -0.86
N PRO A 465 -13.01 -9.62 0.44
CA PRO A 465 -14.03 -10.39 1.13
C PRO A 465 -15.44 -10.18 0.56
N ILE A 466 -15.77 -8.97 0.10
CA ILE A 466 -17.07 -8.66 -0.51
C ILE A 466 -17.21 -9.41 -1.83
N ILE A 467 -16.16 -9.38 -2.66
CA ILE A 467 -16.12 -10.08 -3.95
C ILE A 467 -16.27 -11.59 -3.74
N GLN A 468 -15.55 -12.16 -2.78
CA GLN A 468 -15.63 -13.59 -2.47
C GLN A 468 -17.01 -13.99 -1.96
N ASP A 469 -17.61 -13.20 -1.08
CA ASP A 469 -18.95 -13.45 -0.54
C ASP A 469 -20.03 -13.37 -1.64
N VAL A 470 -19.93 -12.45 -2.59
CA VAL A 470 -20.83 -12.41 -3.77
C VAL A 470 -20.63 -13.62 -4.68
N ARG A 471 -19.39 -14.04 -4.90
CA ARG A 471 -19.08 -15.22 -5.71
C ARG A 471 -19.65 -16.50 -5.11
N ASP A 472 -19.58 -16.65 -3.79
CA ASP A 472 -20.03 -17.86 -3.09
C ASP A 472 -21.52 -17.82 -2.72
N GLY A 473 -22.06 -16.62 -2.47
CA GLY A 473 -23.40 -16.39 -1.90
C GLY A 473 -24.40 -15.72 -2.83
N GLY A 474 -24.03 -15.43 -4.09
CA GLY A 474 -24.95 -14.98 -5.14
C GLY A 474 -25.81 -13.77 -4.75
N ASP A 475 -27.07 -13.79 -5.15
CA ASP A 475 -28.06 -12.73 -4.89
C ASP A 475 -28.19 -12.37 -3.41
N ALA A 476 -28.12 -13.37 -2.53
CA ALA A 476 -28.24 -13.17 -1.09
C ALA A 476 -27.08 -12.30 -0.55
N ALA A 477 -25.87 -12.52 -1.05
CA ALA A 477 -24.71 -11.70 -0.70
C ALA A 477 -24.84 -10.27 -1.27
N VAL A 478 -25.33 -10.11 -2.50
CA VAL A 478 -25.57 -8.78 -3.08
C VAL A 478 -26.59 -7.99 -2.25
N LEU A 479 -27.72 -8.61 -1.88
CA LEU A 479 -28.73 -8.01 -1.02
C LEU A 479 -28.19 -7.68 0.36
N LYS A 480 -27.43 -8.59 0.99
CA LYS A 480 -26.77 -8.38 2.28
C LYS A 480 -25.92 -7.10 2.29
N TYR A 481 -25.09 -6.89 1.27
CA TYR A 481 -24.29 -5.67 1.17
C TYR A 481 -25.12 -4.44 0.81
N THR A 482 -26.16 -4.60 -0.01
CA THR A 482 -27.08 -3.50 -0.37
C THR A 482 -27.87 -3.00 0.84
N HIS A 483 -28.36 -3.91 1.68
CA HIS A 483 -29.01 -3.59 2.95
C HIS A 483 -28.06 -2.91 3.92
N LYS A 484 -26.77 -3.29 3.90
CA LYS A 484 -25.76 -2.73 4.79
C LYS A 484 -25.30 -1.33 4.37
N PHE A 485 -25.00 -1.12 3.10
CA PHE A 485 -24.37 0.12 2.63
C PHE A 485 -25.39 1.15 2.17
N GLU A 486 -26.36 0.75 1.35
CA GLU A 486 -27.43 1.62 0.84
C GLU A 486 -28.64 1.72 1.79
N LYS A 487 -28.69 0.88 2.85
CA LYS A 487 -29.79 0.82 3.84
C LYS A 487 -31.15 0.43 3.27
N ALA A 488 -31.17 -0.13 2.06
CA ALA A 488 -32.37 -0.51 1.32
C ALA A 488 -32.94 -1.85 1.78
N THR A 489 -33.30 -1.98 3.06
CA THR A 489 -33.71 -3.26 3.69
C THR A 489 -35.04 -3.81 3.20
N SER A 490 -35.83 -3.01 2.49
CA SER A 490 -37.08 -3.42 1.82
C SER A 490 -36.83 -4.22 0.54
N LEU A 491 -35.64 -4.16 -0.06
CA LEU A 491 -35.33 -4.86 -1.31
C LEU A 491 -35.24 -6.37 -1.09
N THR A 492 -36.00 -7.11 -1.88
CA THR A 492 -36.03 -8.58 -1.89
C THR A 492 -35.41 -9.18 -3.15
N SER A 493 -35.13 -8.35 -4.17
CA SER A 493 -34.43 -8.71 -5.40
C SER A 493 -33.27 -7.74 -5.63
N PRO A 494 -32.06 -8.22 -5.97
CA PRO A 494 -30.93 -7.35 -6.27
C PRO A 494 -30.98 -6.79 -7.70
N VAL A 495 -32.02 -7.12 -8.49
CA VAL A 495 -32.12 -6.75 -9.90
C VAL A 495 -33.57 -6.49 -10.33
N ILE A 496 -33.74 -5.59 -11.29
CA ILE A 496 -34.97 -5.40 -12.07
C ILE A 496 -34.70 -5.64 -13.55
N HIS A 497 -35.60 -6.33 -14.24
CA HIS A 497 -35.45 -6.70 -15.65
C HIS A 497 -36.38 -5.90 -16.55
N ALA A 498 -35.99 -5.75 -17.82
CA ALA A 498 -36.88 -5.25 -18.86
C ALA A 498 -38.03 -6.27 -19.13
N PRO A 499 -39.23 -5.79 -19.56
CA PRO A 499 -39.60 -4.40 -19.77
C PRO A 499 -39.77 -3.62 -18.46
N PHE A 500 -39.17 -2.43 -18.39
CA PHE A 500 -39.26 -1.58 -17.20
C PHE A 500 -40.66 -0.95 -17.09
N PRO A 501 -41.31 -1.02 -15.92
CA PRO A 501 -42.64 -0.44 -15.74
C PRO A 501 -42.67 1.09 -15.89
N ALA A 502 -43.74 1.61 -16.49
CA ALA A 502 -43.89 3.05 -16.78
C ALA A 502 -43.91 3.92 -15.51
N GLU A 503 -44.39 3.38 -14.40
CA GLU A 503 -44.39 4.06 -13.11
C GLU A 503 -43.01 4.33 -12.53
N LEU A 504 -42.00 3.54 -12.93
CA LEU A 504 -40.60 3.75 -12.56
C LEU A 504 -39.92 4.82 -13.44
N MET A 505 -40.57 5.28 -14.51
CA MET A 505 -40.02 6.25 -15.47
C MET A 505 -40.79 7.59 -15.45
N LYS A 506 -41.41 7.92 -14.31
CA LYS A 506 -42.15 9.19 -14.15
C LYS A 506 -41.17 10.37 -14.03
N LEU A 507 -41.06 11.12 -15.11
CA LEU A 507 -40.21 12.31 -15.25
C LEU A 507 -41.03 13.49 -15.78
N SER A 508 -40.63 14.73 -15.47
CA SER A 508 -41.21 15.91 -16.13
C SER A 508 -40.88 15.90 -17.63
N PRO A 509 -41.71 16.54 -18.47
CA PRO A 509 -41.43 16.67 -19.91
C PRO A 509 -40.05 17.27 -20.19
N ASP A 510 -39.66 18.32 -19.46
CA ASP A 510 -38.38 19.01 -19.64
C ASP A 510 -37.18 18.09 -19.36
N VAL A 511 -37.26 17.22 -18.35
CA VAL A 511 -36.20 16.25 -18.04
C VAL A 511 -36.12 15.15 -19.11
N GLN A 512 -37.27 14.68 -19.61
CA GLN A 512 -37.30 13.71 -20.71
C GLN A 512 -36.68 14.30 -21.98
N GLU A 513 -37.05 15.54 -22.32
CA GLU A 513 -36.51 16.25 -23.47
C GLU A 513 -35.00 16.44 -23.35
N ALA A 514 -34.50 16.87 -22.19
CA ALA A 514 -33.07 17.03 -21.95
C ALA A 514 -32.29 15.70 -22.11
N ILE A 515 -32.80 14.61 -21.53
CA ILE A 515 -32.21 13.27 -21.69
C ILE A 515 -32.22 12.84 -23.17
N ASP A 516 -33.34 13.05 -23.88
CA ASP A 516 -33.47 12.63 -25.27
C ASP A 516 -32.56 13.44 -26.21
N ILE A 517 -32.38 14.74 -25.97
CA ILE A 517 -31.40 15.58 -26.69
C ILE A 517 -29.97 15.05 -26.46
N SER A 518 -29.60 14.80 -25.20
CA SER A 518 -28.28 14.27 -24.85
C SER A 518 -28.02 12.91 -25.47
N ILE A 519 -28.96 11.96 -25.38
CA ILE A 519 -28.87 10.66 -26.06
C ILE A 519 -28.65 10.85 -27.56
N GLY A 520 -29.41 11.74 -28.20
CA GLY A 520 -29.29 12.01 -29.63
C GLY A 520 -27.90 12.54 -30.04
N ASN A 521 -27.30 13.41 -29.22
CA ASN A 521 -25.96 13.94 -29.49
C ASN A 521 -24.87 12.89 -29.25
N ILE A 522 -24.96 12.12 -28.14
CA ILE A 522 -24.03 11.04 -27.82
C ILE A 522 -24.07 9.95 -28.90
N ASP A 523 -25.26 9.57 -29.37
CA ASP A 523 -25.44 8.61 -30.47
C ASP A 523 -24.76 9.12 -31.74
N ARG A 524 -25.05 10.35 -32.17
CA ARG A 524 -24.42 10.92 -33.38
C ARG A 524 -22.90 10.87 -33.31
N PHE A 525 -22.32 11.28 -32.19
CA PHE A 525 -20.86 11.29 -32.03
C PHE A 525 -20.26 9.87 -32.04
N HIS A 526 -20.84 8.93 -31.29
CA HIS A 526 -20.32 7.56 -31.23
C HIS A 526 -20.62 6.75 -32.50
N SER A 527 -21.75 6.99 -33.17
CA SER A 527 -22.09 6.40 -34.46
C SER A 527 -21.13 6.87 -35.57
N ALA A 528 -20.68 8.13 -35.53
CA ALA A 528 -19.68 8.64 -36.47
C ALA A 528 -18.32 7.91 -36.37
N GLN A 529 -18.01 7.30 -35.22
CA GLN A 529 -16.80 6.50 -35.02
C GLN A 529 -16.87 5.11 -35.71
N LYS A 530 -18.00 4.72 -36.31
CA LYS A 530 -18.10 3.43 -37.03
C LYS A 530 -17.12 3.34 -38.19
N GLY A 531 -16.88 4.43 -38.92
CA GLY A 531 -16.00 4.44 -40.10
C GLY A 531 -14.55 4.07 -39.79
N SER A 532 -13.99 4.49 -38.65
CA SER A 532 -12.63 4.08 -38.24
C SER A 532 -12.53 2.60 -37.83
N ASN A 533 -13.68 1.96 -37.60
CA ASN A 533 -13.84 0.57 -37.21
C ASN A 533 -14.27 -0.35 -38.38
N ASP A 534 -14.33 0.17 -39.60
CA ASP A 534 -14.69 -0.58 -40.80
C ASP A 534 -13.71 -1.72 -41.09
N ALA A 535 -14.18 -2.65 -41.92
CA ALA A 535 -13.39 -3.81 -42.32
C ALA A 535 -12.19 -3.38 -43.17
N LEU A 536 -10.99 -3.62 -42.67
CA LEU A 536 -9.75 -3.50 -43.44
C LEU A 536 -9.58 -4.80 -44.24
N GLN A 537 -9.31 -4.71 -45.53
CA GLN A 537 -8.91 -5.84 -46.37
C GLN A 537 -7.75 -5.40 -47.25
N MET A 538 -6.66 -6.17 -47.22
CA MET A 538 -5.43 -5.84 -47.93
C MET A 538 -4.75 -7.12 -48.42
N GLU A 539 -4.38 -7.13 -49.69
CA GLU A 539 -3.47 -8.13 -50.23
C GLU A 539 -2.02 -7.73 -49.91
N THR A 540 -1.35 -8.49 -49.06
CA THR A 540 0.03 -8.19 -48.61
C THR A 540 1.07 -8.65 -49.63
N MET A 541 0.74 -9.69 -50.38
CA MET A 541 1.45 -10.17 -51.56
C MET A 541 0.47 -10.97 -52.44
N PRO A 542 0.76 -11.18 -53.74
CA PRO A 542 -0.14 -11.90 -54.63
C PRO A 542 -0.63 -13.23 -54.04
N GLY A 543 -1.95 -13.37 -53.93
CA GLY A 543 -2.61 -14.54 -53.40
C GLY A 543 -2.69 -14.62 -51.87
N VAL A 544 -2.29 -13.58 -51.13
CA VAL A 544 -2.30 -13.53 -49.65
C VAL A 544 -3.07 -12.31 -49.17
N VAL A 545 -4.31 -12.53 -48.74
CA VAL A 545 -5.22 -11.47 -48.29
C VAL A 545 -5.34 -11.50 -46.78
N CYS A 546 -5.03 -10.37 -46.13
CA CYS A 546 -5.23 -10.14 -44.71
C CYS A 546 -6.41 -9.18 -44.51
N SER A 547 -7.19 -9.38 -43.47
CA SER A 547 -8.30 -8.49 -43.12
C SER A 547 -8.46 -8.31 -41.61
N ARG A 548 -9.13 -7.23 -41.21
CA ARG A 548 -9.54 -6.93 -39.84
C ARG A 548 -11.00 -6.50 -39.85
N PHE A 549 -11.85 -7.08 -39.02
CA PHE A 549 -13.25 -6.69 -38.88
C PHE A 549 -13.67 -6.58 -37.41
N SER A 550 -14.66 -5.73 -37.14
CA SER A 550 -15.11 -5.43 -35.78
C SER A 550 -16.31 -6.28 -35.36
N ARG A 551 -16.38 -6.68 -34.10
CA ARG A 551 -17.53 -7.35 -33.49
C ARG A 551 -17.82 -6.75 -32.12
N PRO A 552 -19.10 -6.54 -31.75
CA PRO A 552 -19.43 -6.10 -30.40
C PRO A 552 -18.99 -7.12 -29.36
N ILE A 553 -18.66 -6.61 -28.18
CA ILE A 553 -18.63 -7.41 -26.96
C ILE A 553 -20.08 -7.81 -26.66
N GLU A 554 -20.29 -9.10 -26.40
CA GLU A 554 -21.65 -9.66 -26.35
C GLU A 554 -22.41 -9.15 -25.12
N ARG A 555 -21.76 -9.12 -23.96
CA ARG A 555 -22.36 -8.78 -22.67
C ARG A 555 -21.52 -7.73 -21.98
N VAL A 556 -22.11 -6.58 -21.68
CA VAL A 556 -21.42 -5.48 -21.02
C VAL A 556 -22.15 -5.05 -19.75
N GLY A 557 -21.39 -4.83 -18.70
CA GLY A 557 -21.86 -4.30 -17.42
C GLY A 557 -21.47 -2.84 -17.30
N LEU A 558 -22.42 -1.97 -17.02
CA LEU A 558 -22.23 -0.52 -16.94
C LEU A 558 -22.48 -0.11 -15.50
N TYR A 559 -21.45 0.36 -14.82
CA TYR A 559 -21.56 0.86 -13.45
C TYR A 559 -21.89 2.35 -13.47
N ILE A 560 -22.99 2.73 -12.84
CA ILE A 560 -23.46 4.11 -12.71
C ILE A 560 -23.38 4.50 -11.24
N PRO A 561 -22.45 5.40 -10.86
CA PRO A 561 -22.33 5.84 -9.49
C PRO A 561 -23.63 6.50 -8.98
N GLY A 562 -23.83 6.42 -7.68
CA GLY A 562 -24.94 7.08 -6.99
C GLY A 562 -24.62 7.30 -5.51
N GLY A 563 -25.62 7.70 -4.73
CA GLY A 563 -25.48 8.02 -3.30
C GLY A 563 -25.99 9.43 -3.01
N THR A 564 -25.09 10.40 -2.87
CA THR A 564 -25.43 11.81 -2.59
C THR A 564 -25.95 12.56 -3.81
N ALA A 565 -25.66 12.08 -5.03
CA ALA A 565 -26.16 12.60 -6.29
C ALA A 565 -26.59 11.46 -7.22
N VAL A 566 -27.51 11.76 -8.14
CA VAL A 566 -27.98 10.85 -9.19
C VAL A 566 -27.29 11.22 -10.50
N LEU A 567 -26.69 10.25 -11.20
CA LEU A 567 -25.89 10.50 -12.41
C LEU A 567 -26.51 9.86 -13.68
N PRO A 568 -27.63 10.40 -14.20
CA PRO A 568 -28.20 9.90 -15.46
C PRO A 568 -27.28 10.17 -16.66
N SER A 569 -26.40 11.18 -16.57
CA SER A 569 -25.35 11.44 -17.56
C SER A 569 -24.48 10.20 -17.78
N THR A 570 -23.96 9.58 -16.71
CA THR A 570 -23.13 8.36 -16.83
C THR A 570 -23.91 7.18 -17.43
N ALA A 571 -25.20 7.04 -17.12
CA ALA A 571 -26.04 6.03 -17.76
C ALA A 571 -26.12 6.25 -19.28
N MET A 572 -26.24 7.50 -19.75
CA MET A 572 -26.24 7.82 -21.18
C MET A 572 -24.86 7.59 -21.81
N MET A 573 -23.80 8.07 -21.16
CA MET A 573 -22.42 7.99 -21.66
C MET A 573 -21.91 6.56 -21.79
N LEU A 574 -22.42 5.63 -20.98
CA LEU A 574 -22.08 4.21 -21.10
C LEU A 574 -23.07 3.43 -21.96
N GLY A 575 -24.37 3.69 -21.81
CA GLY A 575 -25.43 2.92 -22.45
C GLY A 575 -25.55 3.19 -23.95
N VAL A 576 -25.44 4.45 -24.37
CA VAL A 576 -25.57 4.83 -25.78
C VAL A 576 -24.48 4.19 -26.64
N PRO A 577 -23.16 4.28 -26.33
CA PRO A 577 -22.16 3.60 -27.14
C PRO A 577 -22.28 2.08 -27.14
N ALA A 578 -22.75 1.45 -26.05
CA ALA A 578 -23.04 0.02 -26.01
C ALA A 578 -24.17 -0.36 -27.00
N MET A 579 -25.25 0.43 -27.02
CA MET A 579 -26.36 0.30 -27.98
C MET A 579 -25.87 0.50 -29.42
N VAL A 580 -25.08 1.55 -29.67
CA VAL A 580 -24.53 1.87 -31.00
C VAL A 580 -23.59 0.78 -31.53
N ALA A 581 -22.80 0.16 -30.65
CA ALA A 581 -21.94 -0.98 -30.97
C ALA A 581 -22.73 -2.25 -31.31
N GLY A 582 -23.97 -2.36 -30.79
CA GLY A 582 -24.80 -3.54 -30.92
C GLY A 582 -24.46 -4.64 -29.92
N CYS A 583 -24.12 -4.27 -28.68
CA CYS A 583 -23.96 -5.24 -27.60
C CYS A 583 -25.30 -5.98 -27.34
N ASN A 584 -25.28 -7.31 -27.26
CA ASN A 584 -26.49 -8.12 -27.14
C ASN A 584 -27.15 -7.99 -25.77
N LYS A 585 -26.34 -7.91 -24.70
CA LYS A 585 -26.82 -7.76 -23.33
C LYS A 585 -26.13 -6.57 -22.66
N ILE A 586 -26.94 -5.62 -22.22
CA ILE A 586 -26.49 -4.42 -21.51
C ILE A 586 -27.08 -4.50 -20.10
N VAL A 587 -26.21 -4.64 -19.10
CA VAL A 587 -26.58 -4.70 -17.68
C VAL A 587 -26.13 -3.40 -17.04
N LEU A 588 -27.05 -2.63 -16.46
CA LEU A 588 -26.68 -1.46 -15.66
C LEU A 588 -26.56 -1.87 -14.20
N ALA A 589 -25.70 -1.20 -13.44
CA ALA A 589 -25.65 -1.32 -11.99
C ALA A 589 -25.64 0.07 -11.37
N SER A 590 -26.54 0.31 -10.42
CA SER A 590 -26.63 1.59 -9.72
C SER A 590 -27.17 1.38 -8.30
N PRO A 591 -26.60 2.06 -7.28
CA PRO A 591 -27.08 1.91 -5.92
C PRO A 591 -28.52 2.44 -5.78
N PRO A 592 -29.43 1.67 -5.16
CA PRO A 592 -30.78 2.14 -4.86
C PRO A 592 -30.73 3.18 -3.73
N ARG A 593 -31.83 3.94 -3.59
CA ARG A 593 -32.08 4.76 -2.41
C ARG A 593 -32.36 3.86 -1.20
N SER A 594 -32.31 4.44 0.00
CA SER A 594 -32.56 3.70 1.25
C SER A 594 -33.96 3.11 1.39
N ASP A 595 -34.92 3.56 0.59
CA ASP A 595 -36.27 2.97 0.53
C ASP A 595 -36.37 1.81 -0.48
N GLY A 596 -35.29 1.48 -1.19
CA GLY A 596 -35.21 0.48 -2.24
C GLY A 596 -35.55 0.99 -3.63
N SER A 597 -35.98 2.25 -3.78
CA SER A 597 -36.28 2.83 -5.09
C SER A 597 -35.01 3.15 -5.88
N ILE A 598 -35.08 3.08 -7.21
CA ILE A 598 -34.05 3.58 -8.11
C ILE A 598 -34.49 4.91 -8.73
N SER A 599 -33.55 5.71 -9.23
CA SER A 599 -33.87 6.98 -9.89
C SER A 599 -34.68 6.74 -11.18
N PRO A 600 -35.80 7.47 -11.39
CA PRO A 600 -36.56 7.37 -12.64
C PRO A 600 -35.77 7.75 -13.88
N GLU A 601 -34.82 8.68 -13.76
CA GLU A 601 -33.92 9.10 -14.82
C GLU A 601 -33.03 7.94 -15.29
N ILE A 602 -32.47 7.15 -14.34
CA ILE A 602 -31.67 5.96 -14.65
C ILE A 602 -32.52 4.90 -15.35
N VAL A 603 -33.75 4.65 -14.88
CA VAL A 603 -34.65 3.66 -15.50
C VAL A 603 -35.07 4.09 -16.90
N TYR A 604 -35.34 5.39 -17.10
CA TYR A 604 -35.69 5.94 -18.41
C TYR A 604 -34.54 5.81 -19.41
N VAL A 605 -33.30 6.11 -18.99
CA VAL A 605 -32.12 5.89 -19.84
C VAL A 605 -31.92 4.40 -20.13
N ALA A 606 -32.03 3.53 -19.12
CA ALA A 606 -31.93 2.08 -19.30
C ALA A 606 -32.94 1.54 -20.33
N HIS A 607 -34.17 2.06 -20.30
CA HIS A 607 -35.18 1.75 -21.30
C HIS A 607 -34.78 2.22 -22.71
N LYS A 608 -34.30 3.46 -22.85
CA LYS A 608 -33.89 4.05 -24.13
C LYS A 608 -32.72 3.33 -24.78
N VAL A 609 -31.76 2.86 -24.00
CA VAL A 609 -30.56 2.15 -24.50
C VAL A 609 -30.78 0.65 -24.67
N GLY A 610 -31.97 0.13 -24.36
CA GLY A 610 -32.31 -1.29 -24.49
C GLY A 610 -31.61 -2.19 -23.47
N ALA A 611 -31.42 -1.71 -22.24
CA ALA A 611 -30.83 -2.51 -21.17
C ALA A 611 -31.66 -3.77 -20.85
N GLU A 612 -30.98 -4.89 -20.62
CA GLU A 612 -31.60 -6.16 -20.18
C GLU A 612 -32.10 -6.03 -18.74
N SER A 613 -31.29 -5.42 -17.88
CA SER A 613 -31.58 -5.31 -16.46
C SER A 613 -30.80 -4.18 -15.78
N ILE A 614 -31.26 -3.82 -14.58
CA ILE A 614 -30.59 -2.90 -13.66
C ILE A 614 -30.34 -3.64 -12.35
N VAL A 615 -29.08 -3.84 -12.00
CA VAL A 615 -28.62 -4.32 -10.70
C VAL A 615 -28.77 -3.18 -9.69
N LEU A 616 -29.58 -3.42 -8.67
CA LEU A 616 -29.88 -2.50 -7.58
C LEU A 616 -28.82 -2.62 -6.48
N ALA A 617 -27.57 -2.35 -6.82
CA ALA A 617 -26.45 -2.36 -5.88
C ALA A 617 -25.35 -1.37 -6.31
N GLY A 618 -24.63 -0.83 -5.33
CA GLY A 618 -23.42 -0.03 -5.52
C GLY A 618 -22.13 -0.82 -5.25
N GLY A 619 -21.01 -0.09 -5.12
CA GLY A 619 -19.74 -0.61 -4.60
C GLY A 619 -19.15 -1.84 -5.30
N ALA A 620 -18.32 -2.56 -4.53
CA ALA A 620 -17.63 -3.77 -4.98
C ALA A 620 -18.59 -4.94 -5.21
N GLN A 621 -19.72 -4.99 -4.49
CA GLN A 621 -20.72 -6.04 -4.63
C GLN A 621 -21.39 -6.02 -6.01
N ALA A 622 -21.67 -4.83 -6.57
CA ALA A 622 -22.22 -4.71 -7.91
C ALA A 622 -21.22 -5.15 -8.99
N VAL A 623 -19.94 -4.75 -8.84
CA VAL A 623 -18.86 -5.15 -9.76
C VAL A 623 -18.69 -6.68 -9.73
N ALA A 624 -18.68 -7.29 -8.54
CA ALA A 624 -18.58 -8.74 -8.40
C ALA A 624 -19.79 -9.45 -9.03
N ALA A 625 -21.01 -8.96 -8.79
CA ALA A 625 -22.22 -9.56 -9.35
C ALA A 625 -22.21 -9.57 -10.88
N MET A 626 -21.77 -8.48 -11.53
CA MET A 626 -21.62 -8.45 -12.98
C MET A 626 -20.45 -9.34 -13.47
N ALA A 627 -19.34 -9.37 -12.74
CA ALA A 627 -18.14 -10.11 -13.15
C ALA A 627 -18.33 -11.63 -13.12
N TYR A 628 -18.98 -12.15 -12.09
CA TYR A 628 -19.17 -13.59 -11.88
C TYR A 628 -20.57 -14.07 -12.29
N GLY A 629 -21.54 -13.16 -12.37
CA GLY A 629 -22.96 -13.52 -12.44
C GLY A 629 -23.49 -14.03 -11.11
N THR A 630 -24.81 -14.04 -10.98
CA THR A 630 -25.54 -14.64 -9.86
C THR A 630 -26.75 -15.43 -10.39
N GLU A 631 -27.64 -15.87 -9.51
CA GLU A 631 -28.89 -16.54 -9.88
C GLU A 631 -29.75 -15.66 -10.79
N SER A 632 -29.78 -14.34 -10.56
CA SER A 632 -30.59 -13.39 -11.33
C SER A 632 -29.79 -12.37 -12.15
N ILE A 633 -28.50 -12.17 -11.85
CA ILE A 633 -27.66 -11.17 -12.53
C ILE A 633 -26.81 -11.83 -13.61
N THR A 634 -26.95 -11.35 -14.85
CA THR A 634 -26.16 -11.80 -16.00
C THR A 634 -24.66 -11.55 -15.79
N LYS A 635 -23.84 -12.61 -15.91
CA LYS A 635 -22.38 -12.48 -16.04
C LYS A 635 -22.01 -11.75 -17.33
N VAL A 636 -21.18 -10.71 -17.24
CA VAL A 636 -20.73 -9.88 -18.38
C VAL A 636 -19.29 -10.20 -18.80
N ASP A 637 -18.88 -9.73 -19.97
CA ASP A 637 -17.53 -9.94 -20.52
C ASP A 637 -16.64 -8.69 -20.41
N LYS A 638 -17.26 -7.52 -20.19
CA LYS A 638 -16.56 -6.28 -19.87
C LYS A 638 -17.38 -5.41 -18.93
N ILE A 639 -16.74 -4.82 -17.92
CA ILE A 639 -17.35 -3.86 -17.00
C ILE A 639 -16.79 -2.47 -17.29
N LEU A 640 -17.66 -1.49 -17.48
CA LEU A 640 -17.31 -0.11 -17.77
C LEU A 640 -17.95 0.84 -16.76
N GLY A 641 -17.39 2.03 -16.65
CA GLY A 641 -17.95 3.13 -15.88
C GLY A 641 -17.05 3.58 -14.73
N PRO A 642 -17.19 4.86 -14.33
CA PRO A 642 -16.42 5.44 -13.24
C PRO A 642 -16.92 4.92 -11.90
N GLY A 643 -16.19 5.19 -10.82
CA GLY A 643 -16.64 4.87 -9.48
C GLY A 643 -15.63 5.32 -8.44
N ASN A 644 -16.04 5.26 -7.17
CA ASN A 644 -15.11 5.55 -6.08
C ASN A 644 -13.98 4.51 -6.02
N GLN A 645 -12.99 4.77 -5.16
CA GLN A 645 -11.82 3.91 -4.98
C GLN A 645 -12.14 2.41 -4.74
N PHE A 646 -13.28 2.07 -4.13
CA PHE A 646 -13.68 0.67 -3.90
C PHE A 646 -14.19 0.00 -5.18
N VAL A 647 -14.95 0.73 -6.01
CA VAL A 647 -15.42 0.26 -7.32
C VAL A 647 -14.21 0.05 -8.23
N THR A 648 -13.28 1.01 -8.27
CA THR A 648 -12.05 0.90 -9.07
C THR A 648 -11.19 -0.27 -8.61
N ALA A 649 -10.97 -0.43 -7.30
CA ALA A 649 -10.23 -1.57 -6.77
C ALA A 649 -10.91 -2.90 -7.12
N ALA A 650 -12.24 -2.98 -7.04
CA ALA A 650 -12.98 -4.18 -7.43
C ALA A 650 -12.85 -4.48 -8.93
N LYS A 651 -12.98 -3.46 -9.80
CA LYS A 651 -12.80 -3.57 -11.26
C LYS A 651 -11.41 -4.12 -11.59
N MET A 652 -10.36 -3.53 -11.01
CA MET A 652 -8.97 -3.98 -11.20
C MET A 652 -8.73 -5.39 -10.66
N PHE A 653 -9.40 -5.76 -9.57
CA PHE A 653 -9.28 -7.11 -9.00
C PHE A 653 -9.91 -8.15 -9.93
N VAL A 654 -11.18 -7.96 -10.32
CA VAL A 654 -11.90 -8.94 -11.16
C VAL A 654 -11.31 -9.04 -12.56
N SER A 655 -10.72 -7.97 -13.10
CA SER A 655 -10.07 -7.99 -14.42
C SER A 655 -8.82 -8.87 -14.46
N ASN A 656 -8.19 -9.11 -13.31
CA ASN A 656 -7.04 -10.00 -13.17
C ASN A 656 -7.43 -11.44 -12.80
N ASP A 657 -8.70 -11.70 -12.48
CA ASP A 657 -9.20 -13.04 -12.19
C ASP A 657 -9.59 -13.77 -13.49
N THR A 658 -8.70 -14.64 -13.96
CA THR A 658 -8.95 -15.47 -15.15
C THR A 658 -10.18 -16.37 -15.04
N SER A 659 -10.65 -16.67 -13.83
CA SER A 659 -11.89 -17.44 -13.62
C SER A 659 -13.16 -16.61 -13.77
N ALA A 660 -13.07 -15.29 -13.59
CA ALA A 660 -14.14 -14.37 -13.98
C ALA A 660 -14.18 -14.20 -15.50
N GLY A 661 -13.00 -14.11 -16.12
CA GLY A 661 -12.87 -13.91 -17.57
C GLY A 661 -13.59 -12.64 -18.01
N VAL A 662 -13.42 -11.56 -17.25
CA VAL A 662 -14.02 -10.25 -17.49
C VAL A 662 -12.91 -9.23 -17.70
N SER A 663 -13.11 -8.29 -18.62
CA SER A 663 -12.23 -7.14 -18.79
C SER A 663 -12.85 -5.88 -18.20
N ILE A 664 -12.08 -4.80 -18.10
CA ILE A 664 -12.59 -3.47 -17.75
C ILE A 664 -12.24 -2.46 -18.84
N ASP A 665 -12.91 -1.32 -18.85
CA ASP A 665 -12.51 -0.15 -19.64
C ASP A 665 -11.16 0.42 -19.20
N MET A 666 -11.09 0.92 -17.97
CA MET A 666 -9.93 1.61 -17.42
C MET A 666 -10.03 1.73 -15.89
N PRO A 667 -8.89 1.94 -15.19
CA PRO A 667 -8.89 2.46 -13.83
C PRO A 667 -9.38 3.91 -13.82
N ALA A 668 -10.25 4.25 -12.87
CA ALA A 668 -10.73 5.61 -12.64
C ALA A 668 -10.49 6.02 -11.17
N GLY A 669 -10.10 7.26 -10.95
CA GLY A 669 -9.86 7.87 -9.63
C GLY A 669 -10.82 9.03 -9.36
N PRO A 670 -10.51 9.90 -8.37
CA PRO A 670 -11.11 11.21 -8.24
C PRO A 670 -10.96 11.99 -9.54
N SER A 671 -11.94 12.84 -9.79
CA SER A 671 -12.04 13.63 -11.02
C SER A 671 -11.00 14.75 -11.04
N GLU A 672 -10.52 15.07 -12.24
CA GLU A 672 -9.45 16.05 -12.47
C GLU A 672 -9.86 17.04 -13.58
N VAL A 673 -9.48 18.30 -13.43
CA VAL A 673 -9.54 19.29 -14.53
C VAL A 673 -8.28 20.14 -14.54
N LEU A 674 -7.76 20.41 -15.73
CA LEU A 674 -6.66 21.33 -15.96
C LEU A 674 -7.11 22.41 -16.94
N VAL A 675 -7.06 23.67 -16.51
CA VAL A 675 -7.37 24.84 -17.34
C VAL A 675 -6.08 25.53 -17.75
N ILE A 676 -5.84 25.69 -19.05
CA ILE A 676 -4.79 26.57 -19.58
C ILE A 676 -5.44 27.89 -19.97
N ALA A 677 -5.01 28.99 -19.35
CA ALA A 677 -5.59 30.31 -19.54
C ALA A 677 -4.52 31.36 -19.84
N ASP A 678 -4.77 32.22 -20.82
CA ASP A 678 -3.96 33.41 -21.10
C ASP A 678 -4.76 34.71 -20.85
N LYS A 679 -4.17 35.85 -21.19
CA LYS A 679 -4.77 37.19 -20.97
C LYS A 679 -6.12 37.41 -21.67
N THR A 680 -6.50 36.57 -22.63
CA THR A 680 -7.78 36.65 -23.33
C THR A 680 -8.90 35.89 -22.62
N ALA A 681 -8.54 35.04 -21.63
CA ALA A 681 -9.49 34.32 -20.81
C ALA A 681 -10.34 35.28 -19.96
N VAL A 682 -11.61 34.95 -19.78
CA VAL A 682 -12.49 35.67 -18.86
C VAL A 682 -12.30 35.07 -17.47
N PRO A 683 -11.85 35.84 -16.46
CA PRO A 683 -11.54 35.28 -15.13
C PRO A 683 -12.68 34.48 -14.50
N ALA A 684 -13.91 34.96 -14.66
CA ALA A 684 -15.11 34.28 -14.15
C ALA A 684 -15.33 32.90 -14.80
N PHE A 685 -14.95 32.71 -16.07
CA PHE A 685 -15.08 31.44 -16.77
C PHE A 685 -14.01 30.44 -16.33
N VAL A 686 -12.76 30.90 -16.17
CA VAL A 686 -11.68 30.08 -15.60
C VAL A 686 -12.07 29.59 -14.21
N ALA A 687 -12.56 30.50 -13.36
CA ALA A 687 -13.01 30.16 -12.02
C ALA A 687 -14.17 29.16 -12.03
N SER A 688 -15.19 29.36 -12.87
CA SER A 688 -16.34 28.45 -12.94
C SER A 688 -15.95 27.04 -13.39
N ASP A 689 -15.01 26.92 -14.33
CA ASP A 689 -14.51 25.62 -14.82
C ASP A 689 -13.66 24.89 -13.76
N LEU A 690 -12.82 25.61 -13.01
CA LEU A 690 -12.10 25.01 -11.88
C LEU A 690 -13.10 24.52 -10.81
N LEU A 691 -14.13 25.32 -10.53
CA LEU A 691 -15.11 25.00 -9.49
C LEU A 691 -16.07 23.88 -9.88
N SER A 692 -16.41 23.72 -11.17
CA SER A 692 -17.29 22.64 -11.63
C SER A 692 -16.73 21.27 -11.31
N GLN A 693 -15.41 21.09 -11.39
CA GLN A 693 -14.79 19.81 -11.00
C GLN A 693 -14.53 19.71 -9.49
N ALA A 694 -14.15 20.83 -8.85
CA ALA A 694 -13.86 20.84 -7.42
C ALA A 694 -15.07 20.45 -6.54
N GLU A 695 -16.30 20.64 -7.03
CA GLU A 695 -17.51 20.24 -6.31
C GLU A 695 -17.82 18.72 -6.34
N HIS A 696 -17.16 17.95 -7.21
CA HIS A 696 -17.38 16.50 -7.32
C HIS A 696 -17.01 15.77 -6.02
N GLY A 697 -15.85 16.07 -5.44
CA GLY A 697 -15.36 15.46 -4.21
C GLY A 697 -14.20 16.21 -3.57
N VAL A 698 -13.97 15.97 -2.28
CA VAL A 698 -12.84 16.58 -1.53
C VAL A 698 -11.48 16.11 -2.05
N ASP A 699 -11.47 14.99 -2.78
CA ASP A 699 -10.32 14.37 -3.42
C ASP A 699 -10.15 14.78 -4.89
N SER A 700 -11.07 15.56 -5.48
CA SER A 700 -10.90 16.16 -6.81
C SER A 700 -9.69 17.09 -6.83
N GLN A 701 -8.89 17.05 -7.88
CA GLN A 701 -7.75 17.95 -8.06
C GLN A 701 -7.97 18.85 -9.27
N VAL A 702 -7.84 20.17 -9.07
CA VAL A 702 -7.97 21.15 -10.16
C VAL A 702 -6.66 21.91 -10.34
N ILE A 703 -6.29 22.17 -11.58
CA ILE A 703 -5.04 22.85 -11.92
C ILE A 703 -5.33 24.01 -12.88
N LEU A 704 -4.79 25.18 -12.56
CA LEU A 704 -4.73 26.30 -13.49
C LEU A 704 -3.29 26.44 -14.00
N ILE A 705 -3.09 26.51 -15.31
CA ILE A 705 -1.84 26.96 -15.92
C ILE A 705 -2.09 28.33 -16.55
N ALA A 706 -1.64 29.37 -15.86
CA ALA A 706 -1.73 30.76 -16.26
C ALA A 706 -0.53 31.15 -17.13
N VAL A 707 -0.78 31.53 -18.37
CA VAL A 707 0.23 31.81 -19.39
C VAL A 707 0.44 33.32 -19.52
N ASP A 708 1.64 33.78 -19.17
CA ASP A 708 2.05 35.20 -19.26
C ASP A 708 1.07 36.18 -18.58
N LEU A 709 0.43 35.76 -17.49
CA LEU A 709 -0.47 36.61 -16.72
C LEU A 709 0.29 37.43 -15.68
N ASN A 710 -0.06 38.71 -15.57
CA ASN A 710 0.45 39.59 -14.53
C ASN A 710 -0.35 39.45 -13.22
N GLU A 711 0.13 40.09 -12.14
CA GLU A 711 -0.50 40.01 -10.81
C GLU A 711 -1.96 40.48 -10.78
N ALA A 712 -2.34 41.49 -11.56
CA ALA A 712 -3.72 41.98 -11.58
C ALA A 712 -4.66 40.96 -12.27
N GLU A 713 -4.20 40.33 -13.36
CA GLU A 713 -4.95 39.29 -14.08
C GLU A 713 -5.09 38.02 -13.24
N LEU A 714 -4.01 37.56 -12.61
CA LEU A 714 -4.04 36.42 -11.69
C LEU A 714 -4.98 36.69 -10.50
N ARG A 715 -4.91 37.89 -9.93
CA ARG A 715 -5.76 38.29 -8.82
C ARG A 715 -7.24 38.29 -9.19
N ALA A 716 -7.58 38.71 -10.41
CA ALA A 716 -8.95 38.70 -10.90
C ALA A 716 -9.53 37.27 -10.96
N ILE A 717 -8.74 36.27 -11.35
CA ILE A 717 -9.16 34.85 -11.34
C ILE A 717 -9.35 34.38 -9.89
N GLU A 718 -8.41 34.68 -9.00
CA GLU A 718 -8.51 34.29 -7.59
C GLU A 718 -9.69 34.95 -6.86
N ASP A 719 -10.02 36.20 -7.19
CA ASP A 719 -11.19 36.90 -6.65
C ASP A 719 -12.50 36.21 -7.09
N GLU A 720 -12.58 35.76 -8.35
CA GLU A 720 -13.72 35.00 -8.87
C GLU A 720 -13.82 33.60 -8.24
N VAL A 721 -12.70 32.89 -8.09
CA VAL A 721 -12.67 31.58 -7.39
C VAL A 721 -13.23 31.72 -5.97
N ASP A 722 -12.79 32.72 -5.21
CA ASP A 722 -13.28 32.96 -3.85
C ASP A 722 -14.77 33.32 -3.83
N ALA A 723 -15.19 34.26 -4.68
CA ALA A 723 -16.57 34.75 -4.72
C ALA A 723 -17.56 33.64 -5.12
N GLN A 724 -17.23 32.90 -6.19
CA GLN A 724 -18.09 31.83 -6.69
C GLN A 724 -18.10 30.62 -5.74
N ALA A 725 -16.95 30.20 -5.20
CA ALA A 725 -16.90 29.09 -4.24
C ALA A 725 -17.76 29.33 -3.00
N LYS A 726 -17.75 30.57 -2.46
CA LYS A 726 -18.59 30.96 -1.31
C LYS A 726 -20.09 30.97 -1.62
N ALA A 727 -20.48 31.09 -2.89
CA ALA A 727 -21.88 31.03 -3.32
C ALA A 727 -22.38 29.60 -3.52
N LEU A 728 -21.49 28.60 -3.59
CA LEU A 728 -21.88 27.21 -3.88
C LEU A 728 -22.47 26.51 -2.64
N PRO A 729 -23.56 25.74 -2.79
CA PRO A 729 -24.12 24.93 -1.71
C PRO A 729 -23.14 23.90 -1.12
N ARG A 730 -22.17 23.46 -1.92
CA ARG A 730 -21.13 22.47 -1.56
C ARG A 730 -19.77 23.12 -1.25
N MET A 731 -19.75 24.37 -0.80
CA MET A 731 -18.52 25.14 -0.48
C MET A 731 -17.50 24.36 0.35
N ASP A 732 -17.93 23.59 1.36
CA ASP A 732 -17.00 22.84 2.23
C ASP A 732 -16.24 21.74 1.45
N ILE A 733 -16.86 21.13 0.43
CA ILE A 733 -16.22 20.14 -0.44
C ILE A 733 -15.23 20.84 -1.38
N VAL A 734 -15.68 21.93 -2.01
CA VAL A 734 -14.86 22.76 -2.89
C VAL A 734 -13.61 23.25 -2.17
N ARG A 735 -13.74 23.76 -0.94
CA ARG A 735 -12.62 24.20 -0.11
C ARG A 735 -11.62 23.07 0.13
N GLY A 736 -12.11 21.86 0.42
CA GLY A 736 -11.27 20.67 0.60
C GLY A 736 -10.49 20.29 -0.66
N SER A 737 -11.12 20.37 -1.84
CA SER A 737 -10.49 20.14 -3.14
C SER A 737 -9.44 21.22 -3.47
N LEU A 738 -9.79 22.49 -3.25
CA LEU A 738 -8.91 23.62 -3.59
C LEU A 738 -7.65 23.68 -2.71
N ALA A 739 -7.71 23.14 -1.48
CA ALA A 739 -6.56 23.12 -0.56
C ALA A 739 -5.33 22.35 -1.09
N HIS A 740 -5.53 21.42 -2.03
CA HIS A 740 -4.45 20.67 -2.71
C HIS A 740 -4.40 20.90 -4.23
N SER A 741 -5.11 21.92 -4.69
CA SER A 741 -5.15 22.37 -6.09
C SER A 741 -4.11 23.48 -6.32
N ILE A 742 -3.57 23.56 -7.54
CA ILE A 742 -2.39 24.37 -7.85
C ILE A 742 -2.63 25.31 -9.04
N THR A 743 -2.15 26.54 -8.94
CA THR A 743 -1.96 27.46 -10.08
C THR A 743 -0.49 27.51 -10.47
N PHE A 744 -0.15 27.09 -11.68
CA PHE A 744 1.16 27.32 -12.29
C PHE A 744 1.15 28.62 -13.10
N VAL A 745 2.14 29.47 -12.90
CA VAL A 745 2.38 30.64 -13.75
C VAL A 745 3.58 30.33 -14.64
N VAL A 746 3.35 30.31 -15.94
CA VAL A 746 4.32 29.91 -16.97
C VAL A 746 4.54 31.03 -17.98
N ARG A 747 5.68 30.97 -18.69
CA ARG A 747 6.10 32.05 -19.59
C ARG A 747 5.35 32.05 -20.91
N ASP A 748 5.02 30.87 -21.44
CA ASP A 748 4.42 30.73 -22.76
C ASP A 748 3.58 29.43 -22.87
N ILE A 749 2.86 29.33 -23.99
CA ILE A 749 1.99 28.19 -24.31
C ILE A 749 2.80 26.89 -24.42
N SER A 750 4.05 26.94 -24.93
CA SER A 750 4.86 25.73 -25.08
C SER A 750 5.14 25.09 -23.72
N GLU A 751 5.51 25.90 -22.74
CA GLU A 751 5.73 25.46 -21.37
C GLU A 751 4.42 24.94 -20.73
N ALA A 752 3.29 25.60 -20.99
CA ALA A 752 1.98 25.15 -20.53
C ALA A 752 1.62 23.76 -21.06
N MET A 753 1.85 23.53 -22.37
CA MET A 753 1.58 22.25 -23.02
C MET A 753 2.50 21.15 -22.51
N ASP A 754 3.78 21.43 -22.24
CA ASP A 754 4.69 20.44 -21.67
C ASP A 754 4.24 19.98 -20.27
N LEU A 755 3.85 20.91 -19.40
CA LEU A 755 3.32 20.58 -18.07
C LEU A 755 1.99 19.82 -18.14
N SER A 756 1.05 20.28 -18.98
CA SER A 756 -0.23 19.60 -19.17
C SER A 756 -0.03 18.17 -19.68
N ASN A 757 0.87 17.97 -20.65
CA ASN A 757 1.16 16.66 -21.20
C ASN A 757 1.87 15.74 -20.19
N ASP A 758 2.72 16.27 -19.33
CA ASP A 758 3.33 15.47 -18.26
C ASP A 758 2.31 15.10 -17.17
N TYR A 759 1.44 16.03 -16.80
CA TYR A 759 0.36 15.77 -15.86
C TYR A 759 -0.64 14.73 -16.39
N ALA A 760 -0.98 14.82 -17.67
CA ALA A 760 -1.96 13.99 -18.37
C ALA A 760 -3.35 14.02 -17.69
N PRO A 761 -4.05 15.18 -17.76
CA PRO A 761 -5.32 15.38 -17.06
C PRO A 761 -6.44 14.52 -17.65
N GLU A 762 -7.46 14.26 -16.81
CA GLU A 762 -8.75 13.73 -17.27
C GLU A 762 -9.42 14.71 -18.24
N HIS A 763 -9.58 15.96 -17.82
CA HIS A 763 -10.15 17.05 -18.61
C HIS A 763 -9.14 18.18 -18.82
N LEU A 764 -8.98 18.62 -20.07
CA LEU A 764 -8.15 19.77 -20.44
C LEU A 764 -9.03 20.86 -21.05
N ILE A 765 -9.00 22.06 -20.49
CA ILE A 765 -9.74 23.21 -21.01
C ILE A 765 -8.75 24.26 -21.51
N LEU A 766 -8.92 24.70 -22.75
CA LEU A 766 -8.05 25.66 -23.43
C LEU A 766 -8.76 27.01 -23.56
N GLN A 767 -8.55 27.90 -22.59
CA GLN A 767 -9.05 29.28 -22.60
C GLN A 767 -7.93 30.25 -23.00
N VAL A 768 -7.47 30.15 -24.24
CA VAL A 768 -6.37 30.96 -24.76
C VAL A 768 -6.75 31.62 -26.09
N GLU A 769 -5.92 32.55 -26.57
CA GLU A 769 -6.04 33.12 -27.90
C GLU A 769 -5.85 32.01 -28.97
N ASN A 770 -6.76 31.91 -29.93
CA ASN A 770 -6.74 30.92 -31.02
C ASN A 770 -6.58 29.45 -30.53
N PRO A 771 -7.47 28.96 -29.66
CA PRO A 771 -7.29 27.70 -28.93
C PRO A 771 -7.27 26.46 -29.85
N GLU A 772 -7.94 26.52 -31.02
CA GLU A 772 -7.91 25.43 -32.02
C GLU A 772 -6.49 25.14 -32.54
N SER A 773 -5.64 26.16 -32.62
CA SER A 773 -4.30 26.04 -33.21
C SER A 773 -3.32 25.23 -32.38
N ILE A 774 -3.58 25.12 -31.07
CA ILE A 774 -2.70 24.45 -30.08
C ILE A 774 -3.18 23.03 -29.73
N VAL A 775 -4.34 22.60 -30.24
CA VAL A 775 -4.87 21.25 -30.00
C VAL A 775 -3.91 20.16 -30.49
N LYS A 776 -3.18 20.42 -31.58
CA LYS A 776 -2.16 19.50 -32.14
C LYS A 776 -1.00 19.23 -31.17
N ASP A 777 -0.80 20.10 -30.19
CA ASP A 777 0.27 20.01 -29.20
C ASP A 777 -0.18 19.22 -27.95
N VAL A 778 -1.47 18.87 -27.86
CA VAL A 778 -2.01 17.95 -26.84
C VAL A 778 -1.57 16.53 -27.17
N LYS A 779 -0.77 15.94 -26.29
CA LYS A 779 -0.32 14.55 -26.36
C LYS A 779 -1.11 13.65 -25.43
N ASN A 780 -1.40 14.13 -24.21
CA ASN A 780 -2.05 13.34 -23.16
C ASN A 780 -3.17 14.17 -22.50
N ALA A 781 -4.42 13.81 -22.76
CA ALA A 781 -5.61 14.28 -22.06
C ALA A 781 -6.74 13.27 -22.28
N GLY A 782 -7.65 13.11 -21.32
CA GLY A 782 -8.85 12.29 -21.53
C GLY A 782 -9.80 12.94 -22.55
N SER A 783 -10.23 14.17 -22.26
CA SER A 783 -11.06 15.00 -23.13
C SER A 783 -10.54 16.44 -23.16
N VAL A 784 -10.74 17.12 -24.29
CA VAL A 784 -10.25 18.49 -24.52
C VAL A 784 -11.41 19.42 -24.87
N PHE A 785 -11.49 20.55 -24.18
CA PHE A 785 -12.48 21.59 -24.38
C PHE A 785 -11.81 22.85 -24.92
N ILE A 786 -12.31 23.36 -26.03
CA ILE A 786 -11.58 24.31 -26.88
C ILE A 786 -12.31 25.67 -26.88
N GLY A 787 -11.72 26.66 -26.21
CA GLY A 787 -12.18 28.04 -26.21
C GLY A 787 -13.23 28.37 -25.15
N ALA A 788 -13.53 29.68 -25.05
CA ALA A 788 -14.27 30.28 -23.93
C ALA A 788 -15.74 29.84 -23.78
N TRP A 789 -16.34 29.22 -24.81
CA TRP A 789 -17.75 28.83 -24.81
C TRP A 789 -17.96 27.33 -24.59
N THR A 790 -16.90 26.60 -24.24
CA THR A 790 -16.92 25.15 -24.12
C THR A 790 -16.51 24.75 -22.70
N PRO A 791 -17.36 24.98 -21.68
CA PRO A 791 -17.07 24.52 -20.33
C PRO A 791 -17.14 23.00 -20.25
N GLU A 792 -16.47 22.38 -19.26
CA GLU A 792 -16.48 20.93 -19.06
C GLU A 792 -17.91 20.36 -19.02
N SER A 793 -18.83 21.13 -18.41
CA SER A 793 -20.24 20.74 -18.26
C SER A 793 -20.92 20.39 -19.59
N VAL A 794 -20.58 21.02 -20.73
CA VAL A 794 -21.23 20.59 -21.99
C VAL A 794 -20.80 19.18 -22.39
N GLY A 795 -19.55 18.79 -22.12
CA GLY A 795 -19.05 17.44 -22.35
C GLY A 795 -19.65 16.40 -21.41
N ASP A 796 -19.80 16.77 -20.14
CA ASP A 796 -20.38 15.87 -19.12
C ASP A 796 -21.82 15.46 -19.40
N TYR A 797 -22.56 16.29 -20.14
CA TYR A 797 -24.00 16.11 -20.29
C TYR A 797 -24.48 15.90 -21.72
N SER A 798 -24.03 16.67 -22.72
CA SER A 798 -24.81 16.79 -23.97
C SER A 798 -24.05 17.05 -25.27
N ALA A 799 -22.79 17.47 -25.25
CA ALA A 799 -22.02 17.75 -26.47
C ALA A 799 -21.80 16.50 -27.34
N GLY A 800 -21.84 15.32 -26.70
CA GLY A 800 -21.76 14.01 -27.35
C GLY A 800 -20.44 13.28 -27.11
N VAL A 801 -19.39 13.99 -26.68
CA VAL A 801 -18.15 13.39 -26.14
C VAL A 801 -18.45 12.62 -24.86
N ASN A 802 -17.57 11.67 -24.49
CA ASN A 802 -17.78 10.79 -23.35
C ASN A 802 -17.03 11.30 -22.11
N HIS A 803 -17.71 11.34 -20.96
CA HIS A 803 -17.10 11.78 -19.70
C HIS A 803 -16.52 10.65 -18.83
N SER A 804 -16.64 9.39 -19.25
CA SER A 804 -16.02 8.27 -18.54
C SER A 804 -14.57 8.18 -19.00
N LEU A 805 -13.70 8.90 -18.30
CA LEU A 805 -12.35 9.23 -18.73
C LEU A 805 -11.28 8.68 -17.77
N PRO A 806 -10.03 8.50 -18.26
CA PRO A 806 -8.94 8.02 -17.42
C PRO A 806 -8.39 9.17 -16.57
N THR A 807 -8.33 8.95 -15.26
CA THR A 807 -7.70 9.89 -14.31
C THR A 807 -6.33 9.35 -13.86
N TYR A 808 -5.66 9.93 -12.86
CA TYR A 808 -4.41 9.38 -12.30
C TYR A 808 -3.25 9.27 -13.28
N GLY A 809 -3.26 10.08 -14.33
CA GLY A 809 -2.27 10.03 -15.40
C GLY A 809 -2.47 8.83 -16.33
N TYR A 810 -3.53 8.04 -16.15
CA TYR A 810 -3.87 6.95 -17.06
C TYR A 810 -4.18 7.47 -18.48
N ALA A 811 -4.46 8.76 -18.66
CA ALA A 811 -4.56 9.40 -19.97
C ALA A 811 -3.29 9.29 -20.83
N LYS A 812 -2.13 8.93 -20.26
CA LYS A 812 -0.91 8.60 -21.02
C LYS A 812 -1.02 7.29 -21.82
N GLN A 813 -1.95 6.39 -21.47
CA GLN A 813 -2.08 5.07 -22.10
C GLN A 813 -3.51 4.54 -22.28
N TYR A 814 -4.50 5.19 -21.68
CA TYR A 814 -5.92 4.89 -21.86
C TYR A 814 -6.61 6.03 -22.60
N SER A 815 -7.63 5.69 -23.38
CA SER A 815 -8.58 6.64 -23.92
C SER A 815 -9.84 6.67 -23.05
N GLY A 816 -10.60 7.76 -23.13
CA GLY A 816 -11.99 7.77 -22.66
C GLY A 816 -12.84 6.68 -23.31
N VAL A 817 -13.95 6.34 -22.67
CA VAL A 817 -14.92 5.40 -23.24
C VAL A 817 -15.36 5.91 -24.60
N ASN A 818 -15.31 5.04 -25.60
CA ASN A 818 -15.66 5.34 -26.99
C ASN A 818 -16.29 4.10 -27.64
N LEU A 819 -16.65 4.16 -28.92
CA LEU A 819 -17.27 3.02 -29.60
C LEU A 819 -16.36 1.77 -29.56
N GLY A 820 -15.05 1.95 -29.75
CA GLY A 820 -14.04 0.89 -29.68
C GLY A 820 -13.97 0.20 -28.32
N SER A 821 -14.34 0.88 -27.23
CA SER A 821 -14.42 0.28 -25.89
C SER A 821 -15.38 -0.91 -25.83
N PHE A 822 -16.37 -0.96 -26.72
CA PHE A 822 -17.41 -1.98 -26.84
C PHE A 822 -17.17 -2.95 -28.01
N LEU A 823 -16.07 -2.82 -28.75
CA LEU A 823 -15.75 -3.64 -29.92
C LEU A 823 -14.51 -4.50 -29.68
N LYS A 824 -14.42 -5.58 -30.47
CA LYS A 824 -13.23 -6.41 -30.66
C LYS A 824 -12.85 -6.34 -32.14
N HIS A 825 -11.57 -6.15 -32.44
CA HIS A 825 -11.06 -6.24 -33.80
C HIS A 825 -10.46 -7.62 -34.04
N ILE A 826 -11.10 -8.40 -34.92
CA ILE A 826 -10.68 -9.75 -35.28
C ILE A 826 -9.94 -9.70 -36.61
N THR A 827 -8.76 -10.31 -36.67
CA THR A 827 -8.00 -10.46 -37.91
C THR A 827 -8.26 -11.80 -38.57
N SER A 828 -8.18 -11.85 -39.89
CA SER A 828 -8.20 -13.09 -40.66
C SER A 828 -7.26 -13.01 -41.85
N SER A 829 -6.78 -14.17 -42.29
CA SER A 829 -5.96 -14.31 -43.49
C SER A 829 -6.55 -15.38 -44.39
N ASN A 830 -6.65 -15.11 -45.69
CA ASN A 830 -7.04 -16.06 -46.70
C ASN A 830 -5.95 -16.15 -47.77
N LEU A 831 -5.50 -17.36 -48.05
CA LEU A 831 -4.44 -17.62 -49.02
C LEU A 831 -4.97 -18.48 -50.16
N THR A 832 -4.65 -18.07 -51.39
CA THR A 832 -4.74 -18.94 -52.56
C THR A 832 -3.63 -20.00 -52.53
N ALA A 833 -3.74 -21.01 -53.39
CA ALA A 833 -2.68 -22.03 -53.54
C ALA A 833 -1.33 -21.38 -53.93
N ASP A 834 -1.35 -20.45 -54.88
CA ASP A 834 -0.14 -19.75 -55.35
C ASP A 834 0.44 -18.84 -54.26
N GLY A 835 -0.42 -18.18 -53.47
CA GLY A 835 0.02 -17.39 -52.31
C GLY A 835 0.73 -18.25 -51.27
N LEU A 836 0.20 -19.45 -50.97
CA LEU A 836 0.86 -20.39 -50.04
C LEU A 836 2.18 -20.92 -50.61
N LEU A 837 2.26 -21.22 -51.90
CA LEU A 837 3.51 -21.63 -52.56
C LEU A 837 4.57 -20.53 -52.50
N GLY A 838 4.18 -19.27 -52.71
CA GLY A 838 5.07 -18.11 -52.59
C GLY A 838 5.61 -17.91 -51.18
N LEU A 839 4.82 -18.24 -50.14
CA LEU A 839 5.22 -18.12 -48.74
C LEU A 839 5.90 -19.36 -48.15
N SER A 840 5.80 -20.52 -48.80
CA SER A 840 6.08 -21.79 -48.13
C SER A 840 7.51 -21.87 -47.60
N LYS A 841 8.49 -21.48 -48.43
CA LYS A 841 9.90 -21.49 -48.04
C LYS A 841 10.16 -20.55 -46.86
N THR A 842 9.56 -19.37 -46.86
CA THR A 842 9.70 -18.37 -45.79
C THR A 842 9.20 -18.93 -44.46
N VAL A 843 7.95 -19.43 -44.43
CA VAL A 843 7.34 -19.96 -43.21
C VAL A 843 8.06 -21.22 -42.71
N GLU A 844 8.41 -22.16 -43.60
CA GLU A 844 9.14 -23.37 -43.22
C GLU A 844 10.53 -23.08 -42.66
N THR A 845 11.23 -22.08 -43.21
CA THR A 845 12.56 -21.68 -42.74
C THR A 845 12.47 -21.06 -41.34
N LEU A 846 11.54 -20.12 -41.14
CA LEU A 846 11.34 -19.48 -39.83
C LEU A 846 10.89 -20.50 -38.77
N ALA A 847 9.92 -21.35 -39.10
CA ALA A 847 9.47 -22.40 -38.19
C ALA A 847 10.59 -23.41 -37.84
N ALA A 848 11.53 -23.67 -38.76
CA ALA A 848 12.70 -24.51 -38.47
C ALA A 848 13.70 -23.80 -37.53
N VAL A 849 13.94 -22.49 -37.71
CA VAL A 849 14.80 -21.69 -36.81
C VAL A 849 14.23 -21.67 -35.39
N GLU A 850 12.91 -21.57 -35.24
CA GLU A 850 12.23 -21.59 -33.95
C GLU A 850 12.09 -23.00 -33.35
N GLY A 851 12.45 -24.06 -34.09
CA GLY A 851 12.29 -25.45 -33.64
C GLY A 851 10.84 -25.95 -33.61
N LEU A 852 9.91 -25.28 -34.32
CA LEU A 852 8.48 -25.58 -34.34
C LEU A 852 8.09 -26.49 -35.52
N GLU A 853 8.52 -27.75 -35.46
CA GLU A 853 8.37 -28.72 -36.56
C GLU A 853 6.91 -28.95 -37.00
N ALA A 854 5.94 -28.90 -36.08
CA ALA A 854 4.52 -29.04 -36.43
C ALA A 854 4.02 -27.87 -37.31
N HIS A 855 4.48 -26.64 -37.04
CA HIS A 855 4.13 -25.45 -37.84
C HIS A 855 4.71 -25.57 -39.25
N LYS A 856 5.97 -26.00 -39.36
CA LYS A 856 6.62 -26.29 -40.65
C LYS A 856 5.85 -27.33 -41.44
N ARG A 857 5.53 -28.48 -40.83
CA ARG A 857 4.81 -29.58 -41.49
C ARG A 857 3.42 -29.17 -41.98
N ALA A 858 2.72 -28.29 -41.27
CA ALA A 858 1.42 -27.78 -41.70
C ALA A 858 1.49 -27.12 -43.09
N VAL A 859 2.61 -26.46 -43.41
CA VAL A 859 2.88 -25.88 -44.73
C VAL A 859 3.34 -26.98 -45.71
N SER A 860 4.36 -27.76 -45.34
CA SER A 860 4.98 -28.74 -46.25
C SER A 860 3.99 -29.78 -46.79
N ILE A 861 3.05 -30.25 -45.96
CA ILE A 861 2.04 -31.23 -46.38
C ILE A 861 1.11 -30.65 -47.44
N ARG A 862 0.68 -29.38 -47.30
CA ARG A 862 -0.17 -28.70 -48.28
C ARG A 862 0.55 -28.51 -49.60
N VAL A 863 1.81 -28.08 -49.56
CA VAL A 863 2.67 -27.95 -50.75
C VAL A 863 2.87 -29.30 -51.43
N ALA A 864 3.14 -30.36 -50.65
CA ALA A 864 3.31 -31.71 -51.20
C ALA A 864 2.02 -32.22 -51.86
N HIS A 865 0.85 -31.93 -51.29
CA HIS A 865 -0.45 -32.26 -51.89
C HIS A 865 -0.67 -31.54 -53.23
N MET A 866 -0.39 -30.23 -53.30
CA MET A 866 -0.50 -29.46 -54.54
C MET A 866 0.41 -30.01 -55.64
N LYS A 867 1.66 -30.37 -55.29
CA LYS A 867 2.63 -30.95 -56.24
C LYS A 867 2.20 -32.33 -56.76
N LYS A 868 1.53 -33.15 -55.93
CA LYS A 868 0.99 -34.46 -56.34
C LYS A 868 -0.22 -34.39 -57.27
N ASN A 869 -1.02 -33.33 -57.19
CA ASN A 869 -2.21 -33.16 -58.03
C ASN A 869 -1.92 -32.38 -59.34
N GLN A 870 -0.69 -31.91 -59.52
CA GLN A 870 -0.20 -31.28 -60.77
C GLN A 870 0.59 -32.26 -61.66
N SER A 871 0.95 -33.44 -61.14
CA SER A 871 1.53 -34.58 -61.85
C SER A 871 0.44 -35.58 -62.22
#